data_AF-A0A8C9RIU2-F1
#
_entry.id   AF-A0A8C9RIU2-F1
#
_cell.length_a   1.000
_cell.length_b   1.000
_cell.length_c   1.000
_cell.angle_alpha   90.00
_cell.angle_beta   90.00
_cell.angle_gamma   90.00
#
_symmetry.space_group_name_H-M   'P 1'
#
loop_
_entity.id
_entity.type
_entity.pdbx_description
1 polymer ?
#
loop_
_entity_poly.entity_id
_entity_poly.type
_entity_poly.pdbx_seq_one_letter_code
_entity_poly.pdbx_strand_id
1 'polypeptide(L)'
;MLFQTKTKNAKQSFKKEEKDGPVQEDDQVKEILEDKAIKTKELKGHGKSCKDENDQVNPRGKDKHSRDGGDKLKPRKRKKDQTEANDTKNKRRKKEEIKTDTGQERKEEDDKWKWWEEGRSQDGKKWKTLEHKGPLFPPEYEPLPQDVSFYYNGKPLRLSIVAEEVATFYAKMLDHEYTSKEIFQKNFFTDWREEMTAEERDLICEFSKCDFGEMHRYFVEQSEKKKDMSKEEKEVLKEETKKLTEEYGYCLLDGHKEKIGNFRVEPPGLFRGRGEHPKMGKLKKRILPEDIIINCSNDSKTPEPPKGHKWKEVRHDDTVTWLASWVENVQGSIKYIMLNPSSKLKGEKDWQKYEIARKLKLKVETIRKEYERDWKSKEMKKRQKGVAVYFIDKLALRAGNEKEEGETADTVGCCSLRVEHITLHKELDGQECVVEFDFLGKDSIRYYNKVPVDKRVFKNLKLFMENKNPEDDLFDRINTTYLNKTLNNSMTGLTAKVFRTYNASTTLQEQLSKLTSPNMTLEEKLLSYNRANRAVAILCNHQRTAPKTFEKSMQNLQQKIELKQKQLDEAKAELKKAKSDYRESKTEKLKRLVEQKEKMVKRLQEQLKKLQLQMTDREENKVIALGTSKLNYLDPRISVAWCKKFDVPIEKIYNKTQRDKFAWAIDMTNEDFEF
;
A
#
# COMPACT_ATOMS: atom_id res chain seq x y z
N MET A 1 -19.43 -40.46 44.39
CA MET A 1 -18.09 -40.93 44.83
C MET A 1 -17.15 -40.61 43.68
N LEU A 2 -16.33 -39.55 43.76
CA LEU A 2 -15.05 -39.40 44.48
C LEU A 2 -13.89 -40.22 43.87
N PHE A 3 -12.77 -39.53 43.63
CA PHE A 3 -11.42 -40.02 43.25
C PHE A 3 -11.22 -40.57 41.81
N GLN A 4 -10.10 -40.33 41.09
CA GLN A 4 -9.02 -39.34 41.27
C GLN A 4 -8.26 -39.09 39.95
N THR A 5 -7.52 -38.00 39.88
CA THR A 5 -6.68 -37.55 38.76
C THR A 5 -5.45 -38.43 38.47
N LYS A 6 -5.10 -38.59 37.18
CA LYS A 6 -3.70 -38.73 36.70
C LYS A 6 -3.49 -38.02 35.36
N THR A 7 -3.16 -36.73 35.42
CA THR A 7 -2.57 -35.98 34.30
C THR A 7 -1.13 -36.46 34.08
N LYS A 8 -0.79 -36.90 32.86
CA LYS A 8 0.60 -37.10 32.43
C LYS A 8 1.06 -35.86 31.65
N ASN A 9 2.11 -35.21 32.15
CA ASN A 9 2.76 -34.09 31.47
C ASN A 9 3.41 -34.55 30.15
N ALA A 10 2.88 -34.11 29.02
CA ALA A 10 3.64 -34.01 27.77
C ALA A 10 4.27 -32.61 27.72
N LYS A 11 5.60 -32.53 27.70
CA LYS A 11 6.33 -31.26 27.59
C LYS A 11 6.10 -30.65 26.21
N GLN A 12 5.23 -29.65 26.11
CA GLN A 12 5.20 -28.76 24.95
C GLN A 12 6.49 -27.94 24.92
N SER A 13 7.39 -28.24 23.98
CA SER A 13 8.51 -27.37 23.66
C SER A 13 7.99 -26.14 22.91
N PHE A 14 7.96 -24.98 23.59
CA PHE A 14 7.72 -23.70 22.94
C PHE A 14 8.84 -23.43 21.92
N LYS A 15 8.59 -23.68 20.62
CA LYS A 15 9.35 -23.07 19.55
C LYS A 15 8.98 -21.59 19.49
N LYS A 16 9.99 -20.71 19.49
CA LYS A 16 9.78 -19.25 19.36
C LYS A 16 9.13 -18.95 18.02
N GLU A 17 8.02 -18.21 18.06
CA GLU A 17 7.28 -17.80 16.87
C GLU A 17 8.09 -16.78 16.03
N GLU A 18 7.97 -16.92 14.71
CA GLU A 18 8.64 -16.11 13.68
C GLU A 18 8.08 -14.67 13.66
N LYS A 19 8.92 -13.68 13.31
CA LYS A 19 8.68 -12.27 13.70
C LYS A 19 8.54 -11.29 12.54
N ASP A 20 7.95 -11.74 11.44
CA ASP A 20 7.79 -10.99 10.18
C ASP A 20 7.56 -9.49 10.36
N GLY A 21 8.59 -8.73 9.97
CA GLY A 21 8.61 -7.27 9.93
C GLY A 21 7.56 -6.62 9.01
N PRO A 22 7.40 -5.28 9.08
CA PRO A 22 6.32 -4.59 8.39
C PRO A 22 6.43 -4.68 6.87
N VAL A 23 5.26 -4.84 6.24
CA VAL A 23 5.05 -4.92 4.79
C VAL A 23 5.72 -3.74 4.07
N GLN A 24 6.71 -4.03 3.21
CA GLN A 24 7.06 -3.11 2.12
C GLN A 24 5.94 -3.20 1.07
N GLU A 25 4.88 -2.43 1.32
CA GLU A 25 4.07 -1.84 0.25
C GLU A 25 4.97 -0.89 -0.56
N ASP A 26 4.61 -0.62 -1.81
CA ASP A 26 5.35 0.29 -2.69
C ASP A 26 5.61 1.64 -1.98
N ASP A 27 6.78 2.27 -2.19
CA ASP A 27 7.21 3.47 -1.45
C ASP A 27 6.25 4.68 -1.59
N GLN A 28 5.22 4.59 -2.43
CA GLN A 28 4.05 5.49 -2.47
C GLN A 28 3.28 5.58 -1.12
N VAL A 29 3.46 4.63 -0.18
CA VAL A 29 2.73 4.64 1.10
C VAL A 29 3.41 5.49 2.19
N LYS A 30 4.72 5.79 2.08
CA LYS A 30 5.42 6.59 3.11
C LYS A 30 4.93 8.04 3.19
N GLU A 31 4.66 8.69 2.06
CA GLU A 31 4.07 10.05 2.02
C GLU A 31 2.72 10.12 2.76
N ILE A 32 1.95 9.03 2.80
CA ILE A 32 0.58 9.00 3.36
C ILE A 32 0.56 9.10 4.90
N LEU A 33 1.69 8.84 5.58
CA LEU A 33 1.78 8.88 7.04
C LEU A 33 2.12 10.27 7.59
N GLU A 34 2.90 11.08 6.87
CA GLU A 34 3.31 12.41 7.33
C GLU A 34 2.16 13.43 7.26
N ASP A 35 1.37 13.41 6.19
CA ASP A 35 0.21 14.29 5.99
C ASP A 35 -0.88 14.18 7.08
N LYS A 36 -0.95 13.04 7.79
CA LYS A 36 -1.94 12.82 8.86
C LYS A 36 -1.49 13.29 10.24
N ALA A 37 -0.19 13.53 10.46
CA ALA A 37 0.33 13.96 11.76
C ALA A 37 0.05 15.45 12.06
N ILE A 38 -0.17 16.27 11.02
CA ILE A 38 -0.15 17.74 11.13
C ILE A 38 -1.49 18.33 11.66
N LYS A 39 -2.57 17.54 11.75
CA LYS A 39 -3.90 18.02 12.20
C LYS A 39 -4.42 17.37 13.51
N THR A 40 -3.58 17.16 14.53
CA THR A 40 -4.07 16.96 15.91
C THR A 40 -3.05 17.27 17.03
N LYS A 41 -3.00 18.54 17.48
CA LYS A 41 -2.62 18.96 18.84
C LYS A 41 -3.51 20.15 19.21
N GLU A 42 -4.59 19.96 19.97
CA GLU A 42 -4.68 19.90 21.44
C GLU A 42 -5.10 21.23 22.06
N LEU A 43 -6.39 21.30 22.41
CA LEU A 43 -6.99 22.32 23.29
C LEU A 43 -7.28 21.66 24.64
N LYS A 44 -6.37 21.83 25.61
CA LYS A 44 -6.66 21.65 27.04
C LYS A 44 -5.85 22.63 27.88
N GLY A 45 -6.47 23.75 28.24
CA GLY A 45 -6.05 24.51 29.41
C GLY A 45 -6.67 23.89 30.68
N HIS A 46 -5.95 23.97 31.80
CA HIS A 46 -6.49 23.89 33.16
C HIS A 46 -5.69 24.88 34.03
N GLY A 47 -6.34 25.50 35.01
CA GLY A 47 -5.76 26.61 35.78
C GLY A 47 -5.55 26.31 37.26
N LYS A 48 -4.54 27.00 37.81
CA LYS A 48 -4.38 27.48 39.20
C LYS A 48 -4.70 26.57 40.40
N SER A 49 -3.65 26.28 41.16
CA SER A 49 -3.44 26.72 42.56
C SER A 49 -1.92 26.92 42.75
N CYS A 50 -1.41 28.05 43.25
CA CYS A 50 -1.24 28.40 44.67
C CYS A 50 -0.46 27.30 45.45
N LYS A 51 0.61 27.59 46.22
CA LYS A 51 0.95 28.84 46.93
C LYS A 51 2.41 28.82 47.46
N ASP A 52 2.93 30.02 47.83
CA ASP A 52 4.03 30.33 48.79
C ASP A 52 5.47 29.81 48.44
N GLU A 53 6.60 30.47 48.76
CA GLU A 53 6.87 31.71 49.54
C GLU A 53 8.24 32.34 49.18
N ASN A 54 8.40 33.67 49.39
CA ASN A 54 9.65 34.49 49.54
C ASN A 54 10.83 34.36 48.51
N ASP A 55 11.70 35.37 48.28
CA ASP A 55 12.01 36.58 49.06
C ASP A 55 12.50 37.77 48.19
N GLN A 56 12.95 38.85 48.84
CA GLN A 56 13.11 40.23 48.34
C GLN A 56 14.33 40.55 47.45
N VAL A 57 14.23 41.70 46.76
CA VAL A 57 15.20 42.85 46.72
C VAL A 57 15.29 43.52 45.32
N ASN A 58 15.25 44.86 45.35
CA ASN A 58 15.45 45.84 44.27
C ASN A 58 16.33 46.96 44.91
N PRO A 59 16.84 48.04 44.25
CA PRO A 59 17.00 48.38 42.82
C PRO A 59 18.41 48.96 42.46
N ARG A 60 18.63 49.41 41.20
CA ARG A 60 19.03 50.81 40.79
C ARG A 60 20.05 50.94 39.63
N GLY A 61 19.67 51.76 38.64
CA GLY A 61 20.51 52.78 37.98
C GLY A 61 21.43 52.36 36.82
N LYS A 62 21.94 53.28 35.96
CA LYS A 62 21.55 54.68 35.63
C LYS A 62 22.37 55.19 34.42
N ASP A 63 21.92 56.28 33.76
CA ASP A 63 22.72 57.26 32.97
C ASP A 63 23.39 56.78 31.62
N LYS A 64 23.75 57.60 30.60
CA LYS A 64 23.21 58.87 30.02
C LYS A 64 23.99 59.31 28.73
N HIS A 65 23.38 60.20 27.91
CA HIS A 65 23.99 61.08 26.87
C HIS A 65 24.61 60.43 25.59
N SER A 66 24.78 61.10 24.43
CA SER A 66 24.82 62.55 24.06
C SER A 66 24.18 62.92 22.69
N ARG A 67 24.12 64.24 22.36
CA ARG A 67 23.68 64.88 21.08
C ARG A 67 24.91 65.19 20.15
N ASP A 68 24.92 65.88 18.99
CA ASP A 68 24.08 66.88 18.26
C ASP A 68 24.34 66.78 16.71
N GLY A 69 23.43 67.17 15.79
CA GLY A 69 23.41 68.44 15.01
C GLY A 69 23.50 68.19 13.47
N GLY A 70 23.25 69.09 12.48
CA GLY A 70 22.62 70.44 12.42
C GLY A 70 22.60 71.06 10.98
N ASP A 71 21.70 72.04 10.72
CA ASP A 71 21.62 73.02 9.58
C ASP A 71 21.44 72.60 8.07
N LYS A 72 21.03 73.47 7.11
CA LYS A 72 19.83 74.38 6.96
C LYS A 72 19.78 75.10 5.57
N LEU A 73 18.55 75.39 5.05
CA LEU A 73 18.09 76.34 3.97
C LEU A 73 17.97 75.78 2.51
N LYS A 74 16.83 75.73 1.77
CA LYS A 74 15.69 76.64 1.36
C LYS A 74 16.01 77.57 0.15
N PRO A 75 15.06 77.90 -0.80
CA PRO A 75 13.59 78.04 -0.59
C PRO A 75 12.55 77.70 -1.74
N ARG A 76 11.31 77.32 -1.32
CA ARG A 76 9.94 77.68 -1.87
C ARG A 76 9.54 77.25 -3.33
N LYS A 77 8.27 76.92 -3.68
CA LYS A 77 6.92 77.21 -3.10
C LYS A 77 5.78 76.30 -3.69
N ARG A 78 4.71 76.03 -2.90
CA ARG A 78 3.36 75.45 -3.26
C ARG A 78 3.35 73.94 -3.66
N LYS A 79 2.37 73.08 -3.27
CA LYS A 79 0.99 73.21 -2.71
C LYS A 79 0.81 72.45 -1.35
N LYS A 80 -0.37 72.59 -0.72
CA LYS A 80 -0.72 72.18 0.66
C LYS A 80 -0.88 70.67 0.90
N ASP A 81 -0.23 70.22 1.98
CA ASP A 81 -0.72 69.43 3.14
C ASP A 81 -1.72 68.26 2.96
N GLN A 82 -1.24 67.06 3.31
CA GLN A 82 -1.99 66.07 4.10
C GLN A 82 -1.05 65.34 5.07
N THR A 83 -1.32 65.43 6.37
CA THR A 83 -0.93 64.42 7.37
C THR A 83 -2.07 64.27 8.38
N GLU A 84 -2.64 63.07 8.37
CA GLU A 84 -2.97 62.23 9.54
C GLU A 84 -3.97 62.72 10.60
N ALA A 85 -5.11 62.03 10.67
CA ALA A 85 -5.61 61.42 11.90
C ALA A 85 -6.68 60.34 11.62
N ASN A 86 -6.71 59.32 12.49
CA ASN A 86 -7.81 58.38 12.75
C ASN A 86 -8.16 57.32 11.69
N ASP A 87 -7.31 56.29 11.69
CA ASP A 87 -7.58 54.93 11.24
C ASP A 87 -8.82 54.30 11.92
N THR A 88 -9.96 54.25 11.23
CA THR A 88 -11.12 53.44 11.67
C THR A 88 -12.04 53.00 10.51
N LYS A 89 -11.52 52.44 9.41
CA LYS A 89 -12.39 51.84 8.36
C LYS A 89 -11.72 50.88 7.36
N ASN A 90 -11.26 49.70 7.81
CA ASN A 90 -10.91 48.63 6.84
C ASN A 90 -11.27 47.19 7.24
N LYS A 91 -12.32 47.00 8.04
CA LYS A 91 -12.87 45.67 8.41
C LYS A 91 -13.98 45.13 7.50
N ARG A 92 -14.17 45.71 6.30
CA ARG A 92 -15.24 45.34 5.36
C ARG A 92 -14.80 44.96 3.93
N ARG A 93 -13.51 45.04 3.57
CA ARG A 93 -12.99 44.60 2.26
C ARG A 93 -12.32 43.21 2.25
N LYS A 94 -11.99 42.65 3.42
CA LYS A 94 -11.31 41.34 3.53
C LYS A 94 -12.28 40.15 3.63
N LYS A 95 -13.38 40.16 2.86
CA LYS A 95 -14.43 39.12 2.89
C LYS A 95 -14.93 38.64 1.52
N GLU A 96 -14.28 39.06 0.43
CA GLU A 96 -14.62 38.63 -0.94
C GLU A 96 -13.56 37.72 -1.59
N GLU A 97 -12.35 37.60 -1.01
CA GLU A 97 -11.27 36.74 -1.54
C GLU A 97 -11.23 35.31 -0.96
N ILE A 98 -12.23 34.91 -0.15
CA ILE A 98 -12.33 33.53 0.39
C ILE A 98 -13.45 32.76 -0.31
N LYS A 99 -13.36 32.68 -1.65
CA LYS A 99 -14.33 31.98 -2.52
C LYS A 99 -13.71 31.31 -3.76
N THR A 100 -12.40 31.12 -3.81
CA THR A 100 -11.68 30.59 -4.99
C THR A 100 -11.29 29.11 -4.88
N ASP A 101 -11.12 28.55 -3.69
CA ASP A 101 -10.59 27.18 -3.48
C ASP A 101 -11.53 26.09 -4.06
N THR A 102 -12.85 26.21 -3.82
CA THR A 102 -13.86 25.32 -4.42
C THR A 102 -14.10 25.56 -5.92
N GLY A 103 -13.53 26.62 -6.48
CA GLY A 103 -13.62 26.95 -7.90
C GLY A 103 -12.46 26.38 -8.71
N GLN A 104 -11.27 26.23 -8.12
CA GLN A 104 -10.13 25.57 -8.75
C GLN A 104 -10.31 24.06 -8.82
N GLU A 105 -10.75 23.40 -7.75
CA GLU A 105 -11.02 21.94 -7.79
C GLU A 105 -12.06 21.57 -8.87
N ARG A 106 -13.10 22.40 -9.09
CA ARG A 106 -14.09 22.16 -10.15
C ARG A 106 -13.55 22.44 -11.56
N LYS A 107 -12.65 23.40 -11.74
CA LYS A 107 -12.03 23.68 -13.04
C LYS A 107 -10.98 22.63 -13.42
N GLU A 108 -10.31 22.02 -12.45
CA GLU A 108 -9.41 20.87 -12.69
C GLU A 108 -10.17 19.57 -13.02
N GLU A 109 -11.44 19.43 -12.62
CA GLU A 109 -12.28 18.28 -12.99
C GLU A 109 -12.74 18.34 -14.46
N ASP A 110 -13.06 19.52 -15.00
CA ASP A 110 -13.50 19.69 -16.39
C ASP A 110 -12.37 19.56 -17.44
N ASP A 111 -11.11 19.83 -17.08
CA ASP A 111 -9.94 19.80 -17.99
C ASP A 111 -9.21 18.43 -18.00
N LYS A 112 -9.80 17.41 -17.38
CA LYS A 112 -9.18 16.09 -17.19
C LYS A 112 -9.44 15.18 -18.39
N TRP A 113 -8.39 14.73 -19.06
CA TRP A 113 -8.46 13.92 -20.29
C TRP A 113 -9.32 12.65 -20.13
N LYS A 114 -10.51 12.68 -20.76
CA LYS A 114 -11.45 11.56 -20.83
C LYS A 114 -11.11 10.55 -21.91
N TRP A 115 -9.94 9.91 -21.80
CA TRP A 115 -9.46 8.92 -22.77
C TRP A 115 -10.41 7.73 -23.02
N TRP A 116 -11.40 7.50 -22.14
CA TRP A 116 -12.42 6.46 -22.27
C TRP A 116 -13.59 6.82 -23.19
N GLU A 117 -13.75 8.11 -23.54
CA GLU A 117 -14.69 8.57 -24.56
C GLU A 117 -14.07 8.49 -25.98
N GLU A 118 -12.75 8.27 -26.08
CA GLU A 118 -12.04 8.09 -27.34
C GLU A 118 -12.21 6.66 -27.92
N GLY A 119 -12.21 6.58 -29.25
CA GLY A 119 -12.19 5.29 -29.96
C GLY A 119 -10.91 4.51 -29.72
N ARG A 120 -11.00 3.17 -29.70
CA ARG A 120 -9.83 2.29 -29.54
C ARG A 120 -8.98 2.26 -30.80
N SER A 121 -7.67 2.46 -30.64
CA SER A 121 -6.68 2.16 -31.69
C SER A 121 -6.59 0.66 -31.92
N GLN A 122 -6.61 0.23 -33.19
CA GLN A 122 -6.56 -1.19 -33.58
C GLN A 122 -5.18 -1.62 -34.09
N ASP A 123 -4.26 -0.68 -34.30
CA ASP A 123 -3.05 -0.87 -35.12
C ASP A 123 -1.87 -1.51 -34.37
N GLY A 124 -2.10 -2.09 -33.19
CA GLY A 124 -1.05 -2.67 -32.34
C GLY A 124 -0.11 -1.64 -31.67
N LYS A 125 0.06 -0.44 -32.24
CA LYS A 125 0.75 0.71 -31.64
C LYS A 125 0.11 1.12 -30.31
N LYS A 126 0.90 1.72 -29.42
CA LYS A 126 0.49 2.18 -28.08
C LYS A 126 0.42 3.69 -27.98
N TRP A 127 1.18 4.39 -28.80
CA TRP A 127 1.25 5.84 -28.90
C TRP A 127 1.73 6.23 -30.30
N LYS A 128 1.58 7.50 -30.65
CA LYS A 128 2.09 8.15 -31.85
C LYS A 128 3.27 9.06 -31.50
N THR A 129 3.16 9.82 -30.39
CA THR A 129 4.23 10.68 -29.88
C THR A 129 4.47 10.43 -28.40
N LEU A 130 5.74 10.45 -27.98
CA LEU A 130 6.16 10.22 -26.59
C LEU A 130 7.41 11.05 -26.28
N GLU A 131 7.27 12.09 -25.47
CA GLU A 131 8.39 12.91 -24.98
C GLU A 131 8.45 12.90 -23.44
N HIS A 132 9.66 12.81 -22.87
CA HIS A 132 9.88 12.88 -21.42
C HIS A 132 11.28 13.40 -21.09
N LYS A 133 11.56 13.71 -19.82
CA LYS A 133 12.89 14.15 -19.35
C LYS A 133 13.88 13.03 -19.03
N GLY A 134 13.41 11.78 -19.00
CA GLY A 134 14.23 10.62 -18.64
C GLY A 134 14.14 10.28 -17.14
N PRO A 135 14.96 9.35 -16.65
CA PRO A 135 14.99 8.97 -15.24
C PRO A 135 15.66 10.04 -14.36
N LEU A 136 15.20 10.19 -13.12
CA LEU A 136 15.92 10.89 -12.06
C LEU A 136 16.78 9.89 -11.28
N PHE A 137 18.10 10.05 -11.32
CA PHE A 137 19.04 9.22 -10.58
C PHE A 137 19.01 9.48 -9.06
N PRO A 138 19.34 8.49 -8.23
CA PRO A 138 19.60 8.72 -6.80
C PRO A 138 20.82 9.63 -6.63
N PRO A 139 20.89 10.43 -5.55
CA PRO A 139 22.06 11.25 -5.26
C PRO A 139 23.31 10.37 -5.09
N GLU A 140 24.48 10.97 -5.32
CA GLU A 140 25.77 10.35 -5.03
C GLU A 140 25.91 10.01 -3.53
N TYR A 141 26.84 9.13 -3.20
CA TYR A 141 27.09 8.75 -1.81
C TYR A 141 27.84 9.86 -1.08
N GLU A 142 27.29 10.30 0.06
CA GLU A 142 27.95 11.20 1.01
C GLU A 142 28.74 10.35 2.02
N PRO A 143 30.09 10.42 2.06
CA PRO A 143 30.90 9.66 2.99
C PRO A 143 30.61 9.98 4.46
N LEU A 144 30.91 9.02 5.34
CA LEU A 144 30.73 9.20 6.77
C LEU A 144 31.62 10.32 7.34
N PRO A 145 31.14 11.05 8.37
CA PRO A 145 31.97 11.97 9.13
C PRO A 145 33.20 11.28 9.75
N GLN A 146 34.30 12.02 9.93
CA GLN A 146 35.57 11.47 10.42
C GLN A 146 35.48 10.91 11.86
N ASP A 147 34.49 11.33 12.62
CA ASP A 147 34.17 10.89 13.98
C ASP A 147 33.28 9.62 14.02
N VAL A 148 32.88 9.06 12.88
CA VAL A 148 32.08 7.84 12.79
C VAL A 148 32.91 6.72 12.14
N SER A 149 33.36 5.76 12.94
CA SER A 149 34.23 4.66 12.49
C SER A 149 33.47 3.34 12.30
N PHE A 150 33.93 2.56 11.32
CA PHE A 150 33.71 1.11 11.30
C PHE A 150 34.76 0.43 12.19
N TYR A 151 34.43 -0.68 12.84
CA TYR A 151 35.37 -1.42 13.68
C TYR A 151 35.53 -2.86 13.19
N TYR A 152 36.77 -3.32 13.13
CA TYR A 152 37.11 -4.72 12.84
C TYR A 152 37.99 -5.28 13.95
N ASN A 153 37.56 -6.39 14.56
CA ASN A 153 38.23 -7.03 15.70
C ASN A 153 38.53 -6.04 16.85
N GLY A 154 37.58 -5.15 17.13
CA GLY A 154 37.68 -4.11 18.17
C GLY A 154 38.58 -2.92 17.84
N LYS A 155 39.17 -2.85 16.64
CA LYS A 155 40.00 -1.70 16.20
C LYS A 155 39.24 -0.86 15.17
N PRO A 156 39.29 0.49 15.25
CA PRO A 156 38.71 1.34 14.22
C PRO A 156 39.45 1.14 12.90
N LEU A 157 38.69 1.03 11.81
CA LEU A 157 39.19 0.84 10.46
C LEU A 157 38.43 1.80 9.54
N ARG A 158 39.18 2.63 8.80
CA ARG A 158 38.60 3.50 7.77
C ARG A 158 38.50 2.72 6.46
N LEU A 159 37.29 2.63 5.93
CA LEU A 159 36.99 1.94 4.68
C LEU A 159 37.25 2.85 3.46
N SER A 160 37.44 2.23 2.30
CA SER A 160 37.35 2.88 1.00
C SER A 160 35.91 3.34 0.74
N ILE A 161 35.71 4.40 -0.05
CA ILE A 161 34.37 5.03 -0.23
C ILE A 161 33.33 4.02 -0.74
N VAL A 162 33.73 3.10 -1.63
CA VAL A 162 32.84 2.07 -2.20
C VAL A 162 32.48 1.01 -1.14
N ALA A 163 33.47 0.49 -0.40
CA ALA A 163 33.23 -0.44 0.70
C ALA A 163 32.43 0.22 1.84
N GLU A 164 32.62 1.50 2.10
CA GLU A 164 31.89 2.28 3.09
C GLU A 164 30.41 2.43 2.71
N GLU A 165 30.08 2.85 1.47
CA GLU A 165 28.69 2.95 0.99
C GLU A 165 27.93 1.64 1.26
N VAL A 166 28.53 0.51 0.87
CA VAL A 166 27.97 -0.83 1.04
C VAL A 166 27.82 -1.22 2.52
N ALA A 167 28.83 -0.94 3.35
CA ALA A 167 28.75 -1.13 4.79
C ALA A 167 27.62 -0.29 5.43
N THR A 168 27.34 0.92 4.92
CA THR A 168 26.21 1.72 5.44
C THR A 168 24.86 1.05 5.23
N PHE A 169 24.68 0.26 4.17
CA PHE A 169 23.40 -0.42 3.92
C PHE A 169 23.11 -1.49 4.97
N TYR A 170 24.14 -2.20 5.42
CA TYR A 170 24.02 -3.16 6.52
C TYR A 170 23.83 -2.43 7.87
N ALA A 171 24.64 -1.40 8.13
CA ALA A 171 24.52 -0.58 9.35
C ALA A 171 23.11 0.03 9.52
N LYS A 172 22.51 0.58 8.47
CA LYS A 172 21.13 1.11 8.46
C LYS A 172 20.06 0.04 8.77
N MET A 173 20.41 -1.25 8.71
CA MET A 173 19.51 -2.38 8.92
C MET A 173 19.83 -3.19 10.18
N LEU A 174 20.77 -2.78 11.04
CA LEU A 174 21.27 -3.62 12.14
C LEU A 174 20.17 -4.18 13.06
N ASP A 175 19.16 -3.37 13.41
CA ASP A 175 17.97 -3.74 14.19
C ASP A 175 16.89 -4.53 13.43
N HIS A 176 17.05 -4.78 12.14
CA HIS A 176 16.06 -5.44 11.30
C HIS A 176 16.29 -6.95 11.23
N GLU A 177 15.23 -7.75 11.44
CA GLU A 177 15.21 -9.23 11.34
C GLU A 177 16.08 -9.87 10.23
N TYR A 178 16.23 -9.25 9.05
CA TYR A 178 17.13 -9.74 7.99
C TYR A 178 18.58 -9.89 8.44
N THR A 179 19.12 -8.97 9.25
CA THR A 179 20.52 -9.05 9.75
C THR A 179 20.73 -10.19 10.74
N SER A 180 19.67 -10.85 11.21
CA SER A 180 19.75 -12.09 12.00
C SER A 180 19.72 -13.39 11.18
N LYS A 181 19.46 -13.30 9.86
CA LYS A 181 19.41 -14.47 8.97
C LYS A 181 20.79 -14.78 8.39
N GLU A 182 21.26 -16.01 8.55
CA GLU A 182 22.58 -16.46 8.08
C GLU A 182 22.77 -16.29 6.56
N ILE A 183 21.75 -16.59 5.76
CA ILE A 183 21.75 -16.40 4.30
C ILE A 183 21.98 -14.92 3.95
N PHE A 184 21.32 -14.00 4.66
CA PHE A 184 21.46 -12.56 4.45
C PHE A 184 22.87 -12.08 4.80
N GLN A 185 23.40 -12.49 5.96
CA GLN A 185 24.77 -12.17 6.39
C GLN A 185 25.82 -12.70 5.39
N LYS A 186 25.69 -13.96 4.97
CA LYS A 186 26.61 -14.62 4.02
C LYS A 186 26.62 -13.91 2.67
N ASN A 187 25.46 -13.63 2.10
CA ASN A 187 25.35 -12.94 0.81
C ASN A 187 25.85 -11.49 0.89
N PHE A 188 25.49 -10.76 1.95
CA PHE A 188 26.02 -9.43 2.19
C PHE A 188 27.55 -9.45 2.27
N PHE A 189 28.14 -10.31 3.09
CA PHE A 189 29.58 -10.36 3.30
C PHE A 189 30.35 -10.79 2.04
N THR A 190 29.76 -11.67 1.22
CA THR A 190 30.33 -12.07 -0.07
C THR A 190 30.39 -10.87 -1.01
N ASP A 191 29.23 -10.25 -1.28
CA ASP A 191 29.13 -9.12 -2.23
C ASP A 191 29.91 -7.88 -1.71
N TRP A 192 29.97 -7.65 -0.40
CA TRP A 192 30.72 -6.53 0.18
C TRP A 192 32.24 -6.68 -0.01
N ARG A 193 32.80 -7.90 0.06
CA ARG A 193 34.23 -8.15 -0.22
C ARG A 193 34.60 -7.98 -1.69
N GLU A 194 33.65 -8.10 -2.61
CA GLU A 194 33.88 -7.78 -4.04
C GLU A 194 34.14 -6.29 -4.24
N GLU A 195 33.49 -5.42 -3.46
CA GLU A 195 33.56 -3.95 -3.56
C GLU A 195 34.71 -3.32 -2.72
N MET A 196 35.48 -4.13 -1.99
CA MET A 196 36.65 -3.74 -1.19
C MET A 196 37.92 -3.56 -2.04
N THR A 197 38.93 -2.86 -1.51
CA THR A 197 40.30 -2.93 -2.03
C THR A 197 40.96 -4.29 -1.71
N ALA A 198 42.18 -4.52 -2.22
CA ALA A 198 42.92 -5.74 -1.90
C ALA A 198 43.30 -5.81 -0.42
N GLU A 199 43.78 -4.70 0.13
CA GLU A 199 44.20 -4.55 1.52
C GLU A 199 43.02 -4.74 2.49
N GLU A 200 41.85 -4.19 2.12
CA GLU A 200 40.61 -4.38 2.87
C GLU A 200 40.14 -5.84 2.85
N ARG A 201 40.20 -6.52 1.70
CA ARG A 201 39.85 -7.95 1.60
C ARG A 201 40.74 -8.84 2.45
N ASP A 202 42.04 -8.58 2.48
CA ASP A 202 43.01 -9.38 3.25
C ASP A 202 42.81 -9.17 4.76
N LEU A 203 42.48 -7.95 5.20
CA LEU A 203 42.18 -7.66 6.59
C LEU A 203 40.82 -8.22 7.03
N ILE A 204 39.75 -7.94 6.26
CA ILE A 204 38.36 -8.26 6.58
C ILE A 204 38.00 -9.65 6.04
N CYS A 205 38.35 -10.68 6.81
CA CYS A 205 38.13 -12.08 6.47
C CYS A 205 36.94 -12.75 7.19
N GLU A 206 36.55 -12.27 8.37
CA GLU A 206 35.48 -12.88 9.19
C GLU A 206 34.37 -11.89 9.53
N PHE A 207 33.14 -12.17 9.07
CA PHE A 207 31.98 -11.31 9.33
C PHE A 207 31.70 -11.09 10.83
N SER A 208 31.93 -12.11 11.67
CA SER A 208 31.74 -12.03 13.13
C SER A 208 32.70 -11.08 13.87
N LYS A 209 33.75 -10.59 13.19
CA LYS A 209 34.68 -9.58 13.72
C LYS A 209 34.32 -8.16 13.29
N CYS A 210 33.32 -7.99 12.43
CA CYS A 210 32.84 -6.69 11.95
C CYS A 210 31.83 -6.08 12.94
N ASP A 211 32.04 -4.83 13.35
CA ASP A 211 31.10 -4.08 14.18
C ASP A 211 30.65 -2.79 13.44
N PHE A 212 29.35 -2.75 13.16
CA PHE A 212 28.64 -1.67 12.48
C PHE A 212 27.87 -0.77 13.47
N GLY A 213 28.01 -0.99 14.78
CA GLY A 213 27.19 -0.37 15.83
C GLY A 213 27.32 1.16 15.89
N GLU A 214 28.52 1.70 15.64
CA GLU A 214 28.73 3.15 15.60
C GLU A 214 28.08 3.81 14.37
N MET A 215 28.30 3.21 13.19
CA MET A 215 27.60 3.60 11.95
C MET A 215 26.07 3.52 12.13
N HIS A 216 25.57 2.50 12.82
CA HIS A 216 24.15 2.35 13.12
C HIS A 216 23.63 3.47 14.02
N ARG A 217 24.31 3.78 15.14
CA ARG A 217 23.97 4.92 16.03
C ARG A 217 23.88 6.22 15.24
N TYR A 218 24.87 6.51 14.40
CA TYR A 218 24.86 7.68 13.53
C TYR A 218 23.61 7.75 12.66
N PHE A 219 23.22 6.67 11.97
CA PHE A 219 22.01 6.68 11.12
C PHE A 219 20.69 6.75 11.92
N VAL A 220 20.66 6.24 13.16
CA VAL A 220 19.53 6.45 14.08
C VAL A 220 19.42 7.92 14.44
N GLU A 221 20.51 8.55 14.89
CA GLU A 221 20.53 9.99 15.20
C GLU A 221 20.16 10.87 14.00
N GLN A 222 20.68 10.59 12.81
CA GLN A 222 20.31 11.31 11.59
C GLN A 222 18.81 11.16 11.28
N SER A 223 18.22 10.01 11.58
CA SER A 223 16.79 9.76 11.42
C SER A 223 15.94 10.47 12.49
N GLU A 224 16.50 10.77 13.66
CA GLU A 224 15.85 11.58 14.70
C GLU A 224 15.97 13.07 14.39
N LYS A 225 17.18 13.55 14.06
CA LYS A 225 17.43 14.92 13.55
C LYS A 225 16.49 15.28 12.39
N LYS A 226 16.26 14.36 11.44
CA LYS A 226 15.28 14.54 10.34
C LYS A 226 13.81 14.65 10.82
N LYS A 227 13.41 13.93 11.86
CA LYS A 227 12.07 14.07 12.45
C LYS A 227 11.92 15.41 13.17
N ASP A 228 12.98 15.89 13.80
CA ASP A 228 12.97 17.12 14.61
C ASP A 228 13.27 18.40 13.81
N MET A 229 13.60 18.30 12.51
CA MET A 229 13.73 19.47 11.61
C MET A 229 12.57 20.47 11.76
N SER A 230 12.89 21.74 11.61
CA SER A 230 11.92 22.84 11.64
C SER A 230 10.85 22.70 10.54
N LYS A 231 9.77 23.49 10.63
CA LYS A 231 8.75 23.50 9.58
C LYS A 231 9.27 24.15 8.31
N GLU A 232 10.13 25.15 8.49
CA GLU A 232 10.76 25.95 7.47
C GLU A 232 11.68 25.08 6.60
N GLU A 233 12.58 24.29 7.20
CA GLU A 233 13.43 23.34 6.48
C GLU A 233 12.61 22.26 5.75
N LYS A 234 11.55 21.75 6.38
CA LYS A 234 10.66 20.75 5.77
C LYS A 234 9.90 21.29 4.56
N GLU A 235 9.42 22.53 4.58
CA GLU A 235 8.76 23.13 3.43
C GLU A 235 9.75 23.46 2.30
N VAL A 236 11.01 23.81 2.59
CA VAL A 236 12.06 23.96 1.55
C VAL A 236 12.31 22.63 0.83
N LEU A 237 12.58 21.55 1.56
CA LEU A 237 12.84 20.22 0.98
C LEU A 237 11.63 19.69 0.17
N LYS A 238 10.42 20.03 0.61
CA LYS A 238 9.16 19.69 -0.07
C LYS A 238 8.98 20.47 -1.37
N GLU A 239 9.32 21.76 -1.41
CA GLU A 239 9.26 22.56 -2.64
C GLU A 239 10.35 22.15 -3.65
N GLU A 240 11.54 21.76 -3.20
CA GLU A 240 12.56 21.12 -4.05
C GLU A 240 12.08 19.78 -4.64
N THR A 241 11.49 18.93 -3.80
CA THR A 241 10.90 17.65 -4.22
C THR A 241 9.75 17.85 -5.21
N LYS A 242 8.95 18.91 -5.04
CA LYS A 242 7.87 19.31 -5.95
C LYS A 242 8.42 19.75 -7.30
N LYS A 243 9.44 20.61 -7.36
CA LYS A 243 10.11 21.02 -8.62
C LYS A 243 10.65 19.81 -9.41
N LEU A 244 11.35 18.89 -8.73
CA LEU A 244 11.82 17.63 -9.34
C LEU A 244 10.66 16.78 -9.88
N THR A 245 9.50 16.80 -9.21
CA THR A 245 8.30 16.07 -9.65
C THR A 245 7.57 16.78 -10.80
N GLU A 246 7.63 18.11 -10.88
CA GLU A 246 7.10 18.88 -12.00
C GLU A 246 7.94 18.70 -13.27
N GLU A 247 9.26 18.56 -13.14
CA GLU A 247 10.21 18.34 -14.24
C GLU A 247 10.26 16.88 -14.72
N TYR A 248 10.48 15.90 -13.81
CA TYR A 248 10.68 14.49 -14.16
C TYR A 248 9.44 13.61 -13.96
N GLY A 249 8.41 14.09 -13.25
CA GLY A 249 7.23 13.30 -12.90
C GLY A 249 6.16 13.21 -13.99
N TYR A 250 6.38 13.81 -15.16
CA TYR A 250 5.42 13.87 -16.27
C TYR A 250 6.09 13.60 -17.63
N CYS A 251 5.29 13.11 -18.58
CA CYS A 251 5.63 13.00 -19.99
C CYS A 251 4.54 13.66 -20.85
N LEU A 252 4.84 13.89 -22.12
CA LEU A 252 3.85 14.19 -23.15
C LEU A 252 3.58 12.90 -23.93
N LEU A 253 2.33 12.42 -23.91
CA LEU A 253 1.87 11.23 -24.61
C LEU A 253 0.73 11.62 -25.56
N ASP A 254 0.94 11.46 -26.87
CA ASP A 254 -0.05 11.83 -27.90
C ASP A 254 -0.57 13.29 -27.76
N GLY A 255 0.26 14.20 -27.24
CA GLY A 255 -0.09 15.59 -26.95
C GLY A 255 -0.68 15.86 -25.57
N HIS A 256 -0.97 14.82 -24.77
CA HIS A 256 -1.51 14.95 -23.41
C HIS A 256 -0.42 14.85 -22.34
N LYS A 257 -0.44 15.73 -21.33
CA LYS A 257 0.49 15.68 -20.20
C LYS A 257 0.06 14.58 -19.23
N GLU A 258 0.83 13.50 -19.19
CA GLU A 258 0.55 12.29 -18.41
C GLU A 258 1.54 12.12 -17.26
N LYS A 259 1.07 11.60 -16.12
CA LYS A 259 1.92 11.39 -14.93
C LYS A 259 2.73 10.11 -15.07
N ILE A 260 4.02 10.16 -14.73
CA ILE A 260 4.89 8.99 -14.65
C ILE A 260 4.71 8.29 -13.30
N GLY A 261 4.70 6.95 -13.29
CA GLY A 261 4.47 6.14 -12.09
C GLY A 261 5.68 6.08 -11.16
N ASN A 262 6.87 5.91 -11.72
CA ASN A 262 8.13 5.72 -11.01
C ASN A 262 9.31 6.35 -11.79
N PHE A 263 9.40 7.68 -11.79
CA PHE A 263 10.45 8.40 -12.53
C PHE A 263 11.85 8.34 -11.88
N ARG A 264 11.92 7.95 -10.60
CA ARG A 264 13.18 7.81 -9.85
C ARG A 264 13.76 6.41 -10.05
N VAL A 265 15.05 6.32 -10.34
CA VAL A 265 15.78 5.04 -10.38
C VAL A 265 15.91 4.46 -8.97
N GLU A 266 15.80 3.14 -8.83
CA GLU A 266 15.96 2.47 -7.53
C GLU A 266 17.37 2.72 -6.98
N PRO A 267 17.53 3.20 -5.73
CA PRO A 267 18.85 3.39 -5.14
C PRO A 267 19.57 2.06 -4.85
N PRO A 268 20.92 2.08 -4.80
CA PRO A 268 21.69 0.93 -4.34
C PRO A 268 21.31 0.53 -2.91
N GLY A 269 21.60 -0.71 -2.55
CA GLY A 269 21.28 -1.25 -1.22
C GLY A 269 21.14 -2.77 -1.22
N LEU A 270 20.84 -3.36 -0.06
CA LEU A 270 20.74 -4.83 0.04
C LEU A 270 19.39 -5.35 -0.47
N PHE A 271 19.41 -6.47 -1.18
CA PHE A 271 18.23 -7.14 -1.70
C PHE A 271 17.45 -7.84 -0.58
N ARG A 272 16.17 -7.50 -0.45
CA ARG A 272 15.27 -8.00 0.61
C ARG A 272 14.20 -8.91 0.00
N GLY A 273 14.65 -10.06 -0.50
CA GLY A 273 13.75 -11.10 -1.02
C GLY A 273 12.83 -11.62 0.08
N ARG A 274 11.54 -11.80 -0.25
CA ARG A 274 10.49 -12.22 0.69
C ARG A 274 10.59 -13.72 1.01
N GLY A 275 10.22 -14.10 2.24
CA GLY A 275 10.35 -15.46 2.74
C GLY A 275 11.83 -15.89 2.86
N GLU A 276 12.09 -17.18 2.70
CA GLU A 276 13.44 -17.75 2.63
C GLU A 276 14.02 -17.62 1.21
N HIS A 277 14.21 -16.37 0.78
CA HIS A 277 14.77 -16.08 -0.54
C HIS A 277 16.29 -16.30 -0.55
N PRO A 278 16.83 -17.20 -1.40
CA PRO A 278 18.24 -17.59 -1.37
C PRO A 278 19.21 -16.43 -1.66
N LYS A 279 18.79 -15.45 -2.48
CA LYS A 279 19.55 -14.21 -2.77
C LYS A 279 19.37 -13.05 -1.78
N MET A 280 18.65 -13.21 -0.66
CA MET A 280 18.50 -12.10 0.31
C MET A 280 19.88 -11.65 0.83
N GLY A 281 20.10 -10.35 1.01
CA GLY A 281 21.38 -9.78 1.44
C GLY A 281 22.35 -9.43 0.32
N LYS A 282 22.16 -9.95 -0.91
CA LYS A 282 22.97 -9.55 -2.07
C LYS A 282 22.89 -8.06 -2.36
N LEU A 283 23.96 -7.48 -2.91
CA LEU A 283 24.05 -6.07 -3.23
C LEU A 283 23.27 -5.75 -4.52
N LYS A 284 22.28 -4.86 -4.42
CA LYS A 284 21.72 -4.14 -5.58
C LYS A 284 22.67 -3.00 -5.90
N LYS A 285 23.34 -3.09 -7.05
CA LYS A 285 24.34 -2.10 -7.48
C LYS A 285 23.66 -0.79 -7.91
N ARG A 286 24.43 0.30 -7.91
CA ARG A 286 24.00 1.61 -8.40
C ARG A 286 23.84 1.54 -9.92
N ILE A 287 22.68 1.89 -10.43
CA ILE A 287 22.39 1.93 -11.87
C ILE A 287 22.95 3.22 -12.45
N LEU A 288 23.76 3.10 -13.51
CA LEU A 288 24.38 4.23 -14.22
C LEU A 288 23.58 4.57 -15.50
N PRO A 289 23.79 5.76 -16.10
CA PRO A 289 23.22 6.08 -17.41
C PRO A 289 23.57 5.05 -18.49
N GLU A 290 24.76 4.47 -18.41
CA GLU A 290 25.26 3.42 -19.31
C GLU A 290 24.51 2.08 -19.19
N ASP A 291 23.66 1.91 -18.16
CA ASP A 291 22.76 0.77 -17.99
C ASP A 291 21.35 1.02 -18.55
N ILE A 292 20.98 2.30 -18.74
CA ILE A 292 19.63 2.76 -19.04
C ILE A 292 19.37 2.79 -20.54
N ILE A 293 18.29 2.13 -20.95
CA ILE A 293 17.68 2.21 -22.29
C ILE A 293 16.52 3.20 -22.23
N ILE A 294 16.54 4.22 -23.08
CA ILE A 294 15.49 5.24 -23.24
C ILE A 294 14.56 4.86 -24.39
N ASN A 295 13.25 5.13 -24.25
CA ASN A 295 12.25 4.92 -25.30
C ASN A 295 11.31 6.13 -25.45
N CYS A 296 11.47 6.87 -26.54
CA CYS A 296 10.70 8.07 -26.90
C CYS A 296 10.33 8.06 -28.39
N SER A 297 9.54 9.01 -28.90
CA SER A 297 9.25 9.04 -30.35
C SER A 297 10.41 9.63 -31.17
N ASN A 298 10.59 9.19 -32.43
CA ASN A 298 11.68 9.63 -33.32
C ASN A 298 11.73 11.16 -33.52
N ASP A 299 10.57 11.83 -33.38
CA ASP A 299 10.33 13.26 -33.59
C ASP A 299 10.36 14.08 -32.28
N SER A 300 10.50 13.43 -31.13
CA SER A 300 10.53 14.09 -29.81
C SER A 300 11.93 14.59 -29.42
N LYS A 301 12.00 15.53 -28.47
CA LYS A 301 13.30 15.83 -27.84
C LYS A 301 13.75 14.65 -26.99
N THR A 302 14.80 13.97 -27.45
CA THR A 302 15.46 12.89 -26.69
C THR A 302 16.02 13.42 -25.35
N PRO A 303 15.83 12.69 -24.23
CA PRO A 303 16.46 13.00 -22.95
C PRO A 303 17.99 13.12 -23.05
N GLU A 304 18.56 14.18 -22.49
CA GLU A 304 20.01 14.32 -22.35
C GLU A 304 20.49 13.54 -21.12
N PRO A 305 21.57 12.72 -21.21
CA PRO A 305 22.15 12.04 -20.06
C PRO A 305 22.86 13.03 -19.12
N PRO A 306 23.14 12.64 -17.86
CA PRO A 306 24.02 13.41 -16.96
C PRO A 306 25.35 13.75 -17.63
N LYS A 307 25.93 14.91 -17.27
CA LYS A 307 27.18 15.41 -17.89
C LYS A 307 28.30 14.37 -17.75
N GLY A 308 28.98 14.07 -18.87
CA GLY A 308 30.06 13.08 -18.92
C GLY A 308 29.62 11.64 -19.18
N HIS A 309 28.31 11.36 -19.12
CA HIS A 309 27.74 10.03 -19.33
C HIS A 309 27.02 9.91 -20.68
N LYS A 310 26.66 8.67 -21.04
CA LYS A 310 25.81 8.32 -22.18
C LYS A 310 24.77 7.28 -21.79
N TRP A 311 23.62 7.31 -22.46
CA TRP A 311 22.64 6.22 -22.36
C TRP A 311 23.22 4.93 -22.95
N LYS A 312 22.76 3.78 -22.45
CA LYS A 312 23.03 2.46 -23.04
C LYS A 312 22.56 2.40 -24.49
N GLU A 313 21.35 2.88 -24.71
CA GLU A 313 20.63 2.86 -25.97
C GLU A 313 19.48 3.88 -25.92
N VAL A 314 19.18 4.52 -27.04
CA VAL A 314 17.93 5.25 -27.26
C VAL A 314 17.18 4.53 -28.38
N ARG A 315 15.91 4.19 -28.14
CA ARG A 315 15.05 3.53 -29.12
C ARG A 315 13.69 4.21 -29.25
N HIS A 316 12.94 3.79 -30.26
CA HIS A 316 11.68 4.41 -30.68
C HIS A 316 10.64 3.33 -30.98
N ASP A 317 10.34 2.49 -29.99
CA ASP A 317 9.41 1.36 -30.07
C ASP A 317 8.01 1.78 -29.59
N ASP A 318 7.12 2.05 -30.56
CA ASP A 318 5.73 2.44 -30.31
C ASP A 318 4.79 1.27 -29.94
N THR A 319 5.30 0.03 -29.89
CA THR A 319 4.50 -1.16 -29.52
C THR A 319 4.48 -1.41 -28.01
N VAL A 320 5.40 -0.79 -27.27
CA VAL A 320 5.57 -0.92 -25.82
C VAL A 320 5.07 0.31 -25.04
N THR A 321 5.00 0.21 -23.71
CA THR A 321 4.45 1.25 -22.82
C THR A 321 5.39 1.67 -21.69
N TRP A 322 6.70 1.51 -21.89
CA TRP A 322 7.75 1.95 -20.97
C TRP A 322 8.57 3.08 -21.59
N LEU A 323 9.08 3.95 -20.73
CA LEU A 323 9.78 5.20 -21.07
C LEU A 323 11.30 5.04 -20.90
N ALA A 324 11.69 4.29 -19.86
CA ALA A 324 13.06 3.85 -19.66
C ALA A 324 13.07 2.41 -19.11
N SER A 325 14.16 1.68 -19.33
CA SER A 325 14.38 0.36 -18.76
C SER A 325 15.85 0.09 -18.47
N TRP A 326 16.12 -0.83 -17.55
CA TRP A 326 17.46 -1.35 -17.24
C TRP A 326 17.36 -2.80 -16.76
N VAL A 327 18.48 -3.50 -16.70
CA VAL A 327 18.57 -4.84 -16.09
C VAL A 327 19.05 -4.68 -14.65
N GLU A 328 18.35 -5.26 -13.67
CA GLU A 328 18.86 -5.31 -12.30
C GLU A 328 19.78 -6.52 -12.08
N ASN A 329 20.80 -6.36 -11.22
CA ASN A 329 21.93 -7.26 -11.15
C ASN A 329 21.74 -8.51 -10.27
N VAL A 330 20.62 -8.62 -9.53
CA VAL A 330 20.41 -9.70 -8.55
C VAL A 330 19.68 -10.89 -9.17
N GLN A 331 18.65 -10.63 -9.99
CA GLN A 331 17.90 -11.65 -10.72
C GLN A 331 18.02 -11.53 -12.24
N GLY A 332 18.78 -10.55 -12.76
CA GLY A 332 18.89 -10.31 -14.21
C GLY A 332 17.58 -9.83 -14.86
N SER A 333 16.60 -9.40 -14.06
CA SER A 333 15.28 -9.01 -14.55
C SER A 333 15.26 -7.58 -15.10
N ILE A 334 14.40 -7.31 -16.08
CA ILE A 334 14.25 -5.97 -16.65
C ILE A 334 13.31 -5.14 -15.77
N LYS A 335 13.80 -4.01 -15.28
CA LYS A 335 13.05 -2.97 -14.60
C LYS A 335 12.61 -1.90 -15.60
N TYR A 336 11.49 -1.24 -15.31
CA TYR A 336 10.87 -0.27 -16.22
C TYR A 336 10.37 0.98 -15.49
N ILE A 337 10.53 2.14 -16.12
CA ILE A 337 9.74 3.34 -15.84
C ILE A 337 8.51 3.29 -16.73
N MET A 338 7.32 3.37 -16.12
CA MET A 338 6.04 3.36 -16.83
C MET A 338 5.13 4.48 -16.33
N LEU A 339 4.09 4.79 -17.10
CA LEU A 339 3.06 5.76 -16.72
C LEU A 339 2.30 5.36 -15.44
N ASN A 340 1.75 6.36 -14.77
CA ASN A 340 0.97 6.24 -13.54
C ASN A 340 -0.34 5.46 -13.80
N PRO A 341 -0.91 4.73 -12.81
CA PRO A 341 -2.19 4.05 -12.97
C PRO A 341 -3.39 4.90 -13.43
N SER A 342 -3.37 6.23 -13.30
CA SER A 342 -4.41 7.12 -13.85
C SER A 342 -4.34 7.32 -15.37
N SER A 343 -3.18 7.04 -15.98
CA SER A 343 -2.93 7.30 -17.41
C SER A 343 -3.75 6.44 -18.36
N LYS A 344 -3.99 6.92 -19.59
CA LYS A 344 -4.67 6.16 -20.66
C LYS A 344 -4.13 4.74 -20.84
N LEU A 345 -2.82 4.58 -21.02
CA LEU A 345 -2.21 3.27 -21.34
C LEU A 345 -2.30 2.25 -20.19
N LYS A 346 -2.46 2.72 -18.95
CA LYS A 346 -2.68 1.86 -17.77
C LYS A 346 -4.18 1.63 -17.53
N GLY A 347 -4.98 2.69 -17.58
CA GLY A 347 -6.42 2.68 -17.39
C GLY A 347 -7.14 1.82 -18.43
N GLU A 348 -6.81 1.94 -19.72
CA GLU A 348 -7.44 1.15 -20.77
C GLU A 348 -7.14 -0.35 -20.60
N LYS A 349 -5.90 -0.71 -20.25
CA LYS A 349 -5.53 -2.11 -19.93
C LYS A 349 -6.27 -2.63 -18.70
N ASP A 350 -6.48 -1.79 -17.68
CA ASP A 350 -7.23 -2.17 -16.46
C ASP A 350 -8.73 -2.35 -16.76
N TRP A 351 -9.31 -1.48 -17.60
CA TRP A 351 -10.68 -1.61 -18.11
C TRP A 351 -10.87 -2.86 -18.96
N GLN A 352 -10.00 -3.08 -19.96
CA GLN A 352 -10.03 -4.28 -20.82
C GLN A 352 -9.90 -5.57 -20.00
N LYS A 353 -9.06 -5.59 -18.95
CA LYS A 353 -8.94 -6.71 -18.00
C LYS A 353 -10.29 -7.05 -17.36
N TYR A 354 -11.07 -6.06 -16.93
CA TYR A 354 -12.40 -6.31 -16.38
C TYR A 354 -13.40 -6.74 -17.46
N GLU A 355 -13.38 -6.15 -18.65
CA GLU A 355 -14.23 -6.58 -19.78
C GLU A 355 -13.98 -8.04 -20.20
N ILE A 356 -12.74 -8.54 -20.16
CA ILE A 356 -12.43 -9.95 -20.38
C ILE A 356 -13.03 -10.83 -19.26
N ALA A 357 -13.01 -10.36 -18.01
CA ALA A 357 -13.64 -11.08 -16.89
C ALA A 357 -15.19 -11.08 -16.97
N ARG A 358 -15.81 -10.04 -17.52
CA ARG A 358 -17.26 -10.00 -17.83
C ARG A 358 -17.62 -10.96 -18.97
N LYS A 359 -16.79 -11.03 -20.01
CA LYS A 359 -16.92 -12.06 -21.07
C LYS A 359 -16.79 -13.48 -20.51
N LEU A 360 -15.96 -13.69 -19.49
CA LEU A 360 -15.90 -14.97 -18.78
C LEU A 360 -17.21 -15.27 -18.04
N LYS A 361 -17.86 -14.30 -17.35
CA LYS A 361 -19.17 -14.51 -16.68
C LYS A 361 -20.21 -15.13 -17.63
N LEU A 362 -20.24 -14.72 -18.90
CA LEU A 362 -21.16 -15.25 -19.92
C LEU A 362 -20.81 -16.67 -20.42
N LYS A 363 -19.55 -17.11 -20.29
CA LYS A 363 -19.06 -18.41 -20.79
C LYS A 363 -18.66 -19.40 -19.70
N VAL A 364 -18.63 -18.99 -18.43
CA VAL A 364 -18.06 -19.78 -17.33
C VAL A 364 -18.75 -21.14 -17.17
N GLU A 365 -20.07 -21.22 -17.31
CA GLU A 365 -20.83 -22.47 -17.22
C GLU A 365 -20.50 -23.47 -18.34
N THR A 366 -20.17 -22.97 -19.54
CA THR A 366 -19.68 -23.83 -20.64
C THR A 366 -18.30 -24.38 -20.31
N ILE A 367 -17.40 -23.55 -19.78
CA ILE A 367 -16.04 -23.95 -19.38
C ILE A 367 -16.07 -24.92 -18.19
N ARG A 368 -17.01 -24.76 -17.25
CA ARG A 368 -17.27 -25.69 -16.15
C ARG A 368 -17.64 -27.08 -16.67
N LYS A 369 -18.63 -27.14 -17.57
CA LYS A 369 -19.02 -28.39 -18.25
C LYS A 369 -17.87 -28.99 -19.07
N GLU A 370 -17.01 -28.17 -19.69
CA GLU A 370 -15.82 -28.66 -20.39
C GLU A 370 -14.86 -29.39 -19.44
N TYR A 371 -14.46 -28.76 -18.32
CA TYR A 371 -13.52 -29.39 -17.38
C TYR A 371 -14.12 -30.61 -16.65
N GLU A 372 -15.42 -30.61 -16.37
CA GLU A 372 -16.14 -31.74 -15.77
C GLU A 372 -16.16 -32.99 -16.68
N ARG A 373 -16.21 -32.79 -18.01
CA ARG A 373 -16.01 -33.88 -18.98
C ARG A 373 -14.56 -34.34 -19.01
N ASP A 374 -13.60 -33.42 -18.95
CA ASP A 374 -12.17 -33.76 -18.97
C ASP A 374 -11.74 -34.64 -17.79
N TRP A 375 -12.36 -34.51 -16.61
CA TRP A 375 -12.17 -35.43 -15.48
C TRP A 375 -12.45 -36.91 -15.81
N LYS A 376 -13.24 -37.17 -16.88
CA LYS A 376 -13.62 -38.51 -17.35
C LYS A 376 -12.80 -38.95 -18.58
N SER A 377 -11.87 -38.13 -19.07
CA SER A 377 -11.05 -38.41 -20.24
C SER A 377 -10.22 -39.71 -20.07
N LYS A 378 -9.88 -40.38 -21.18
CA LYS A 378 -8.86 -41.44 -21.18
C LYS A 378 -7.43 -40.87 -21.05
N GLU A 379 -7.23 -39.61 -21.42
CA GLU A 379 -5.93 -38.94 -21.45
C GLU A 379 -5.63 -38.25 -20.11
N MET A 380 -4.55 -38.65 -19.44
CA MET A 380 -4.15 -38.11 -18.13
C MET A 380 -3.94 -36.58 -18.16
N LYS A 381 -3.30 -36.07 -19.22
CA LYS A 381 -3.06 -34.63 -19.42
C LYS A 381 -4.34 -33.80 -19.42
N LYS A 382 -5.43 -34.32 -20.01
CA LYS A 382 -6.75 -33.68 -19.96
C LYS A 382 -7.36 -33.73 -18.56
N ARG A 383 -7.24 -34.84 -17.83
CA ARG A 383 -7.70 -34.93 -16.43
C ARG A 383 -7.00 -33.92 -15.53
N GLN A 384 -5.67 -33.86 -15.60
CA GLN A 384 -4.85 -32.90 -14.85
C GLN A 384 -5.25 -31.46 -15.17
N LYS A 385 -5.35 -31.11 -16.46
CA LYS A 385 -5.87 -29.81 -16.90
C LYS A 385 -7.26 -29.53 -16.30
N GLY A 386 -8.19 -30.47 -16.37
CA GLY A 386 -9.55 -30.30 -15.86
C GLY A 386 -9.60 -30.09 -14.34
N VAL A 387 -8.72 -30.72 -13.57
CA VAL A 387 -8.61 -30.51 -12.12
C VAL A 387 -7.90 -29.18 -11.79
N ALA A 388 -6.84 -28.82 -12.51
CA ALA A 388 -6.15 -27.55 -12.33
C ALA A 388 -7.03 -26.32 -12.65
N VAL A 389 -7.84 -26.40 -13.72
CA VAL A 389 -8.85 -25.35 -14.02
C VAL A 389 -9.92 -25.31 -12.92
N TYR A 390 -10.38 -26.45 -12.41
CA TYR A 390 -11.34 -26.50 -11.30
C TYR A 390 -10.79 -25.84 -10.02
N PHE A 391 -9.54 -26.07 -9.64
CA PHE A 391 -8.92 -25.38 -8.51
C PHE A 391 -8.78 -23.87 -8.74
N ILE A 392 -8.45 -23.44 -9.97
CA ILE A 392 -8.39 -22.00 -10.31
C ILE A 392 -9.79 -21.36 -10.30
N ASP A 393 -10.83 -22.05 -10.76
CA ASP A 393 -12.24 -21.60 -10.75
C ASP A 393 -12.82 -21.55 -9.33
N LYS A 394 -12.67 -22.61 -8.52
CA LYS A 394 -13.33 -22.69 -7.20
C LYS A 394 -12.54 -22.06 -6.06
N LEU A 395 -11.21 -22.17 -6.08
CA LEU A 395 -10.34 -21.74 -4.98
C LEU A 395 -9.55 -20.47 -5.30
N ALA A 396 -9.77 -19.87 -6.48
CA ALA A 396 -9.07 -18.68 -6.96
C ALA A 396 -7.55 -18.78 -6.83
N LEU A 397 -6.97 -19.97 -7.05
CA LEU A 397 -5.52 -20.17 -7.04
C LEU A 397 -4.84 -19.37 -8.18
N ARG A 398 -3.58 -19.00 -7.95
CA ARG A 398 -2.73 -18.44 -9.02
C ARG A 398 -2.24 -19.56 -9.93
N ALA A 399 -1.87 -19.23 -11.17
CA ALA A 399 -1.46 -20.20 -12.17
C ALA A 399 -0.29 -21.11 -11.72
N GLY A 400 0.71 -20.56 -11.03
CA GLY A 400 1.91 -21.30 -10.62
C GLY A 400 2.85 -21.56 -11.79
N ASN A 401 3.60 -20.54 -12.21
CA ASN A 401 4.68 -20.74 -13.16
C ASN A 401 5.81 -21.49 -12.44
N GLU A 402 6.45 -22.41 -13.15
CA GLU A 402 7.75 -22.97 -12.77
C GLU A 402 8.76 -21.85 -12.49
N LYS A 403 9.71 -22.13 -11.60
CA LYS A 403 10.79 -21.22 -11.22
C LYS A 403 12.08 -22.01 -11.13
N GLU A 404 13.18 -21.33 -11.35
CA GLU A 404 14.50 -21.89 -11.20
C GLU A 404 14.81 -22.12 -9.70
N GLU A 405 15.23 -23.35 -9.38
CA GLU A 405 15.59 -23.78 -8.03
C GLU A 405 16.85 -23.05 -7.55
N GLY A 406 16.91 -22.70 -6.27
CA GLY A 406 18.04 -21.93 -5.70
C GLY A 406 18.13 -20.45 -6.13
N GLU A 407 17.38 -20.03 -7.15
CA GLU A 407 17.34 -18.64 -7.63
C GLU A 407 16.27 -17.78 -6.95
N THR A 408 15.16 -18.41 -6.54
CA THR A 408 14.00 -17.74 -5.95
C THR A 408 13.50 -18.44 -4.69
N ALA A 409 12.70 -17.75 -3.87
CA ALA A 409 12.03 -18.39 -2.73
C ALA A 409 11.03 -19.45 -3.22
N ASP A 410 11.14 -20.67 -2.69
CA ASP A 410 10.26 -21.79 -3.02
C ASP A 410 8.82 -21.44 -2.64
N THR A 411 8.01 -21.23 -3.68
CA THR A 411 6.62 -20.77 -3.56
C THR A 411 5.86 -21.12 -4.83
N VAL A 412 4.73 -21.80 -4.64
CA VAL A 412 4.01 -22.51 -5.71
C VAL A 412 2.66 -21.87 -6.04
N GLY A 413 2.08 -22.31 -7.16
CA GLY A 413 0.68 -22.08 -7.53
C GLY A 413 0.10 -23.33 -8.19
N CYS A 414 -1.10 -23.23 -8.76
CA CYS A 414 -1.91 -24.40 -9.15
C CYS A 414 -1.16 -25.43 -10.01
N CYS A 415 -0.52 -25.02 -11.11
CA CYS A 415 0.20 -25.95 -12.00
C CYS A 415 1.52 -26.48 -11.41
N SER A 416 2.11 -25.79 -10.42
CA SER A 416 3.40 -26.13 -9.81
C SER A 416 3.23 -26.68 -8.39
N LEU A 417 2.07 -27.26 -8.08
CA LEU A 417 1.85 -27.97 -6.82
C LEU A 417 2.60 -29.30 -6.87
N ARG A 418 3.51 -29.53 -5.92
CA ARG A 418 4.08 -30.85 -5.60
C ARG A 418 3.14 -31.70 -4.74
N VAL A 419 3.37 -33.01 -4.66
CA VAL A 419 2.55 -33.99 -3.91
C VAL A 419 2.45 -33.65 -2.42
N GLU A 420 3.52 -33.18 -1.79
CA GLU A 420 3.58 -32.80 -0.36
C GLU A 420 2.55 -31.73 0.05
N HIS A 421 2.13 -30.87 -0.88
CA HIS A 421 1.26 -29.73 -0.61
C HIS A 421 -0.22 -30.09 -0.41
N ILE A 422 -0.61 -31.34 -0.66
CA ILE A 422 -1.98 -31.79 -0.50
C ILE A 422 -2.10 -33.10 0.29
N THR A 423 -3.06 -33.15 1.21
CA THR A 423 -3.44 -34.38 1.92
C THR A 423 -4.89 -34.75 1.59
N LEU A 424 -5.13 -36.02 1.28
CA LEU A 424 -6.43 -36.52 0.78
C LEU A 424 -7.20 -37.30 1.85
N HIS A 425 -8.18 -36.64 2.48
CA HIS A 425 -9.02 -37.22 3.52
C HIS A 425 -10.32 -37.78 2.93
N LYS A 426 -10.61 -39.07 3.17
CA LYS A 426 -11.87 -39.69 2.71
C LYS A 426 -13.09 -39.04 3.35
N GLU A 427 -12.96 -38.72 4.64
CA GLU A 427 -13.91 -38.00 5.46
C GLU A 427 -13.10 -37.17 6.46
N LEU A 428 -13.47 -35.90 6.66
CA LEU A 428 -12.88 -35.00 7.64
C LEU A 428 -13.91 -33.95 8.06
N ASP A 429 -13.98 -33.63 9.35
CA ASP A 429 -14.88 -32.60 9.91
C ASP A 429 -16.37 -32.77 9.48
N GLY A 430 -16.81 -34.03 9.28
CA GLY A 430 -18.16 -34.39 8.83
C GLY A 430 -18.42 -34.23 7.33
N GLN A 431 -17.38 -34.02 6.52
CA GLN A 431 -17.47 -33.85 5.07
C GLN A 431 -16.72 -34.97 4.33
N GLU A 432 -17.32 -35.51 3.27
CA GLU A 432 -16.68 -36.50 2.39
C GLU A 432 -15.70 -35.86 1.40
N CYS A 433 -14.65 -36.59 1.01
CA CYS A 433 -13.73 -36.24 -0.07
C CYS A 433 -13.07 -34.86 0.11
N VAL A 434 -12.46 -34.64 1.27
CA VAL A 434 -11.79 -33.39 1.64
C VAL A 434 -10.33 -33.41 1.18
N VAL A 435 -9.93 -32.36 0.48
CA VAL A 435 -8.54 -32.05 0.15
C VAL A 435 -8.06 -30.97 1.12
N GLU A 436 -7.07 -31.31 1.93
CA GLU A 436 -6.33 -30.35 2.73
C GLU A 436 -5.16 -29.83 1.89
N PHE A 437 -5.10 -28.51 1.70
CA PHE A 437 -4.01 -27.81 1.03
C PHE A 437 -3.16 -27.11 2.06
N ASP A 438 -1.84 -27.25 1.95
CA ASP A 438 -0.88 -26.49 2.76
C ASP A 438 0.39 -26.18 1.96
N PHE A 439 0.56 -24.91 1.55
CA PHE A 439 1.72 -24.50 0.75
C PHE A 439 2.01 -23.01 0.86
N LEU A 440 3.24 -22.60 0.53
CA LEU A 440 3.60 -21.19 0.44
C LEU A 440 3.29 -20.65 -0.97
N GLY A 441 2.37 -19.68 -1.06
CA GLY A 441 2.00 -19.03 -2.31
C GLY A 441 2.90 -17.83 -2.65
N LYS A 442 2.46 -17.00 -3.60
CA LYS A 442 3.15 -15.72 -3.94
C LYS A 442 3.44 -14.92 -2.66
N ASP A 443 4.64 -14.34 -2.60
CA ASP A 443 5.14 -13.55 -1.47
C ASP A 443 5.36 -14.38 -0.19
N SER A 444 5.49 -15.70 -0.33
CA SER A 444 5.61 -16.68 0.77
C SER A 444 4.44 -16.70 1.75
N ILE A 445 3.27 -16.20 1.32
CA ILE A 445 2.04 -16.23 2.11
C ILE A 445 1.48 -17.66 2.07
N ARG A 446 1.40 -18.31 3.23
CA ARG A 446 0.81 -19.64 3.40
C ARG A 446 -0.64 -19.67 2.94
N TYR A 447 -0.97 -20.64 2.09
CA TYR A 447 -2.32 -21.05 1.75
C TYR A 447 -2.62 -22.34 2.51
N TYR A 448 -3.42 -22.25 3.56
CA TYR A 448 -3.94 -23.40 4.29
C TYR A 448 -5.46 -23.44 4.11
N ASN A 449 -6.00 -24.56 3.62
CA ASN A 449 -7.44 -24.71 3.41
C ASN A 449 -7.89 -26.18 3.38
N LYS A 450 -9.05 -26.48 3.96
CA LYS A 450 -9.70 -27.79 3.88
C LYS A 450 -10.93 -27.67 2.98
N VAL A 451 -10.93 -28.37 1.85
CA VAL A 451 -11.93 -28.19 0.79
C VAL A 451 -12.60 -29.52 0.46
N PRO A 452 -13.93 -29.68 0.65
CA PRO A 452 -14.66 -30.80 0.08
C PRO A 452 -14.72 -30.65 -1.46
N VAL A 453 -14.28 -31.67 -2.20
CA VAL A 453 -14.26 -31.66 -3.68
C VAL A 453 -15.14 -32.74 -4.28
N ASP A 454 -15.45 -32.64 -5.57
CA ASP A 454 -16.20 -33.68 -6.28
C ASP A 454 -15.50 -35.04 -6.19
N LYS A 455 -16.29 -36.12 -6.05
CA LYS A 455 -15.78 -37.49 -5.87
C LYS A 455 -14.87 -37.94 -7.05
N ARG A 456 -15.02 -37.39 -8.25
CA ARG A 456 -14.13 -37.62 -9.40
C ARG A 456 -12.84 -36.82 -9.31
N VAL A 457 -12.88 -35.58 -8.81
CA VAL A 457 -11.67 -34.79 -8.53
C VAL A 457 -10.83 -35.52 -7.48
N PHE A 458 -11.44 -35.93 -6.36
CA PHE A 458 -10.75 -36.68 -5.30
C PHE A 458 -10.13 -38.00 -5.80
N LYS A 459 -10.85 -38.77 -6.63
CA LYS A 459 -10.32 -39.99 -7.27
C LYS A 459 -9.18 -39.71 -8.25
N ASN A 460 -9.27 -38.62 -9.02
CA ASN A 460 -8.21 -38.23 -9.95
C ASN A 460 -6.95 -37.76 -9.20
N LEU A 461 -7.07 -37.02 -8.11
CA LEU A 461 -5.92 -36.62 -7.27
C LEU A 461 -5.15 -37.84 -6.74
N LYS A 462 -5.85 -38.90 -6.31
CA LYS A 462 -5.20 -40.17 -5.92
C LYS A 462 -4.37 -40.78 -7.04
N LEU A 463 -4.90 -40.79 -8.27
CA LEU A 463 -4.17 -41.26 -9.46
C LEU A 463 -3.01 -40.32 -9.85
N PHE A 464 -3.08 -39.03 -9.50
CA PHE A 464 -2.01 -38.07 -9.77
C PHE A 464 -0.84 -38.17 -8.77
N MET A 465 -1.09 -38.73 -7.58
CA MET A 465 -0.10 -38.97 -6.51
C MET A 465 0.42 -40.43 -6.53
N GLU A 466 -0.11 -41.29 -7.39
CA GLU A 466 0.26 -42.71 -7.45
C GLU A 466 1.67 -42.89 -8.05
N ASN A 467 2.53 -43.64 -7.35
CA ASN A 467 3.95 -43.84 -7.68
C ASN A 467 4.78 -42.56 -7.77
N LYS A 468 4.51 -41.58 -6.91
CA LYS A 468 5.28 -40.33 -6.76
C LYS A 468 5.81 -40.12 -5.35
N ASN A 469 6.94 -39.44 -5.26
CA ASN A 469 7.52 -38.92 -4.03
C ASN A 469 6.85 -37.60 -3.61
N PRO A 470 7.00 -37.14 -2.36
CA PRO A 470 6.44 -35.86 -1.90
C PRO A 470 6.87 -34.65 -2.74
N GLU A 471 8.10 -34.69 -3.26
CA GLU A 471 8.75 -33.60 -4.01
C GLU A 471 8.35 -33.58 -5.50
N ASP A 472 7.71 -34.63 -6.02
CA ASP A 472 7.29 -34.68 -7.42
C ASP A 472 6.08 -33.75 -7.69
N ASP A 473 6.01 -33.18 -8.89
CA ASP A 473 4.86 -32.40 -9.34
C ASP A 473 3.57 -33.23 -9.34
N LEU A 474 2.52 -32.73 -8.68
CA LEU A 474 1.16 -33.27 -8.73
C LEU A 474 0.63 -33.29 -10.18
N PHE A 475 1.04 -32.31 -10.99
CA PHE A 475 0.53 -32.07 -12.34
C PHE A 475 1.58 -32.29 -13.45
N ASP A 476 2.33 -33.40 -13.37
CA ASP A 476 3.47 -33.81 -14.23
C ASP A 476 3.35 -33.65 -15.76
N ARG A 477 2.16 -33.42 -16.33
CA ARG A 477 1.93 -33.35 -17.80
C ARG A 477 1.45 -32.00 -18.29
N ILE A 478 1.26 -31.02 -17.41
CA ILE A 478 0.78 -29.68 -17.74
C ILE A 478 1.65 -28.60 -17.10
N ASN A 479 1.72 -27.45 -17.76
CA ASN A 479 2.30 -26.23 -17.20
C ASN A 479 1.41 -25.03 -17.54
N THR A 480 1.76 -23.84 -17.04
CA THR A 480 0.94 -22.63 -17.23
C THR A 480 0.84 -22.21 -18.69
N THR A 481 1.86 -22.46 -19.50
CA THR A 481 1.84 -22.20 -20.95
C THR A 481 0.79 -23.06 -21.64
N TYR A 482 0.78 -24.37 -21.40
CA TYR A 482 -0.24 -25.27 -21.93
C TYR A 482 -1.66 -24.92 -21.43
N LEU A 483 -1.79 -24.61 -20.13
CA LEU A 483 -3.05 -24.23 -19.52
C LEU A 483 -3.63 -22.97 -20.17
N ASN A 484 -2.85 -21.89 -20.23
CA ASN A 484 -3.28 -20.61 -20.81
C ASN A 484 -3.57 -20.72 -22.30
N LYS A 485 -2.78 -21.49 -23.07
CA LYS A 485 -3.07 -21.77 -24.49
C LYS A 485 -4.43 -22.46 -24.65
N THR A 486 -4.74 -23.43 -23.79
CA THR A 486 -6.03 -24.15 -23.85
C THR A 486 -7.20 -23.25 -23.45
N LEU A 487 -7.04 -22.44 -22.39
CA LEU A 487 -8.05 -21.46 -21.97
C LEU A 487 -8.34 -20.42 -23.05
N ASN A 488 -7.29 -19.89 -23.69
CA ASN A 488 -7.43 -18.93 -24.78
C ASN A 488 -8.16 -19.50 -26.00
N ASN A 489 -8.07 -20.81 -26.24
CA ASN A 489 -8.84 -21.48 -27.29
C ASN A 489 -10.35 -21.59 -26.96
N SER A 490 -10.72 -21.81 -25.69
CA SER A 490 -12.14 -21.77 -25.27
C SER A 490 -12.72 -20.34 -25.29
N MET A 491 -11.89 -19.32 -25.03
CA MET A 491 -12.26 -17.91 -25.13
C MET A 491 -11.04 -17.01 -25.37
N THR A 492 -11.03 -16.25 -26.47
CA THR A 492 -9.94 -15.33 -26.81
C THR A 492 -9.64 -14.35 -25.67
N GLY A 493 -8.37 -14.28 -25.25
CA GLY A 493 -7.89 -13.47 -24.13
C GLY A 493 -8.04 -14.14 -22.75
N LEU A 494 -8.67 -15.31 -22.65
CA LEU A 494 -8.81 -16.04 -21.40
C LEU A 494 -7.47 -16.65 -20.95
N THR A 495 -7.13 -16.38 -19.69
CA THR A 495 -5.95 -16.89 -19.01
C THR A 495 -6.30 -17.18 -17.55
N ALA A 496 -5.53 -18.00 -16.85
CA ALA A 496 -5.79 -18.39 -15.46
C ALA A 496 -6.00 -17.19 -14.51
N LYS A 497 -5.31 -16.07 -14.75
CA LYS A 497 -5.48 -14.82 -13.97
C LYS A 497 -6.90 -14.22 -14.06
N VAL A 498 -7.62 -14.44 -15.17
CA VAL A 498 -8.97 -13.87 -15.41
C VAL A 498 -9.98 -14.45 -14.42
N PHE A 499 -9.87 -15.74 -14.08
CA PHE A 499 -10.74 -16.38 -13.08
C PHE A 499 -10.66 -15.69 -11.72
N ARG A 500 -9.46 -15.28 -11.27
CA ARG A 500 -9.32 -14.53 -10.01
C ARG A 500 -10.04 -13.18 -10.05
N THR A 501 -9.96 -12.45 -11.17
CA THR A 501 -10.66 -11.17 -11.37
C THR A 501 -12.18 -11.37 -11.45
N TYR A 502 -12.64 -12.36 -12.23
CA TYR A 502 -14.04 -12.73 -12.34
C TYR A 502 -14.64 -13.10 -10.98
N ASN A 503 -14.04 -14.07 -10.28
CA ASN A 503 -14.51 -14.52 -8.98
C ASN A 503 -14.51 -13.40 -7.93
N ALA A 504 -13.47 -12.55 -7.91
CA ALA A 504 -13.40 -11.43 -6.99
C ALA A 504 -14.51 -10.40 -7.24
N SER A 505 -14.68 -9.94 -8.49
CA SER A 505 -15.73 -9.00 -8.88
C SER A 505 -17.14 -9.55 -8.61
N THR A 506 -17.42 -10.78 -9.06
CA THR A 506 -18.73 -11.42 -8.83
C THR A 506 -19.02 -11.58 -7.34
N THR A 507 -18.04 -12.04 -6.55
CA THR A 507 -18.21 -12.15 -5.09
C THR A 507 -18.49 -10.79 -4.44
N LEU A 508 -17.81 -9.72 -4.84
CA LEU A 508 -18.11 -8.38 -4.31
C LEU A 508 -19.55 -7.97 -4.63
N GLN A 509 -19.98 -8.11 -5.88
CA GLN A 509 -21.31 -7.70 -6.32
C GLN A 509 -22.43 -8.47 -5.59
N GLU A 510 -22.26 -9.79 -5.45
CA GLU A 510 -23.18 -10.63 -4.68
C GLU A 510 -23.21 -10.24 -3.19
N GLN A 511 -22.04 -10.05 -2.57
CA GLN A 511 -21.96 -9.74 -1.14
C GLN A 511 -22.50 -8.33 -0.84
N LEU A 512 -22.26 -7.35 -1.71
CA LEU A 512 -22.88 -6.02 -1.57
C LEU A 512 -24.42 -6.10 -1.66
N SER A 513 -24.95 -6.91 -2.60
CA SER A 513 -26.39 -7.15 -2.71
C SER A 513 -26.99 -7.90 -1.51
N LYS A 514 -26.24 -8.81 -0.90
CA LYS A 514 -26.65 -9.60 0.28
C LYS A 514 -26.53 -8.84 1.61
N LEU A 515 -25.54 -7.94 1.73
CA LEU A 515 -25.17 -7.29 3.00
C LEU A 515 -25.62 -5.82 3.10
N THR A 516 -26.14 -5.20 2.03
CA THR A 516 -26.57 -3.79 2.05
C THR A 516 -28.09 -3.68 2.03
N SER A 517 -28.67 -2.92 2.95
CA SER A 517 -30.10 -2.57 2.94
C SER A 517 -30.28 -1.05 2.83
N PRO A 518 -31.34 -0.55 2.15
CA PRO A 518 -31.55 0.90 1.97
C PRO A 518 -31.60 1.68 3.29
N ASN A 519 -32.19 1.09 4.33
CA ASN A 519 -32.42 1.70 5.65
C ASN A 519 -31.17 1.79 6.56
N MET A 520 -30.01 1.31 6.11
CA MET A 520 -28.76 1.37 6.87
C MET A 520 -28.19 2.79 6.94
N THR A 521 -27.57 3.16 8.07
CA THR A 521 -26.80 4.42 8.14
C THR A 521 -25.56 4.36 7.23
N LEU A 522 -24.96 5.51 6.94
CA LEU A 522 -23.72 5.59 6.17
C LEU A 522 -22.61 4.70 6.78
N GLU A 523 -22.43 4.75 8.10
CA GLU A 523 -21.46 3.90 8.81
C GLU A 523 -21.74 2.40 8.67
N GLU A 524 -23.00 1.99 8.66
CA GLU A 524 -23.41 0.59 8.45
C GLU A 524 -23.15 0.15 7.02
N LYS A 525 -23.51 0.98 6.03
CA LYS A 525 -23.21 0.74 4.60
C LYS A 525 -21.71 0.56 4.37
N LEU A 526 -20.86 1.37 5.02
CA LEU A 526 -19.40 1.25 4.95
C LEU A 526 -18.88 -0.05 5.59
N LEU A 527 -19.44 -0.49 6.73
CA LEU A 527 -19.09 -1.79 7.30
C LEU A 527 -19.52 -2.95 6.40
N SER A 528 -20.72 -2.90 5.80
CA SER A 528 -21.18 -3.90 4.83
C SER A 528 -20.27 -3.96 3.59
N TYR A 529 -19.82 -2.81 3.08
CA TYR A 529 -18.83 -2.76 1.99
C TYR A 529 -17.50 -3.42 2.39
N ASN A 530 -16.98 -3.12 3.58
CA ASN A 530 -15.74 -3.72 4.06
C ASN A 530 -15.88 -5.23 4.29
N ARG A 531 -17.02 -5.70 4.81
CA ARG A 531 -17.36 -7.14 4.92
C ARG A 531 -17.42 -7.82 3.56
N ALA A 532 -18.03 -7.20 2.56
CA ALA A 532 -18.07 -7.72 1.19
C ALA A 532 -16.67 -7.84 0.57
N ASN A 533 -15.82 -6.80 0.70
CA ASN A 533 -14.42 -6.86 0.25
C ASN A 533 -13.58 -7.85 1.07
N ARG A 534 -13.92 -8.10 2.34
CA ARG A 534 -13.24 -9.12 3.16
C ARG A 534 -13.51 -10.53 2.67
N ALA A 535 -14.75 -10.85 2.29
CA ALA A 535 -15.06 -12.14 1.66
C ALA A 535 -14.21 -12.36 0.39
N VAL A 536 -14.02 -11.33 -0.43
CA VAL A 536 -13.13 -11.36 -1.60
C VAL A 536 -11.66 -11.55 -1.20
N ALA A 537 -11.20 -10.84 -0.17
CA ALA A 537 -9.82 -10.93 0.31
C ALA A 537 -9.50 -12.33 0.87
N ILE A 538 -10.45 -12.95 1.59
CA ILE A 538 -10.37 -14.35 2.05
C ILE A 538 -10.30 -15.31 0.86
N LEU A 539 -11.22 -15.19 -0.10
CA LEU A 539 -11.21 -16.00 -1.33
C LEU A 539 -9.89 -15.88 -2.11
N CYS A 540 -9.27 -14.70 -2.11
CA CYS A 540 -8.00 -14.46 -2.79
C CYS A 540 -6.75 -14.78 -1.95
N ASN A 541 -6.91 -15.27 -0.71
CA ASN A 541 -5.87 -15.43 0.31
C ASN A 541 -4.98 -14.19 0.49
N HIS A 542 -5.60 -13.01 0.57
CA HIS A 542 -4.93 -11.73 0.83
C HIS A 542 -4.78 -11.50 2.34
N GLN A 543 -3.77 -12.15 2.92
CA GLN A 543 -3.43 -12.03 4.34
C GLN A 543 -2.41 -10.91 4.60
N ARG A 544 -2.29 -10.50 5.87
CA ARG A 544 -1.20 -9.69 6.41
C ARG A 544 -0.91 -10.08 7.85
N THR A 545 0.30 -9.82 8.32
CA THR A 545 0.63 -9.89 9.75
C THR A 545 -0.19 -8.86 10.54
N ALA A 546 -0.55 -9.20 11.78
CA ALA A 546 -1.23 -8.27 12.67
C ALA A 546 -0.28 -7.09 13.01
N PRO A 547 -0.71 -5.82 12.88
CA PRO A 547 0.18 -4.69 13.16
C PRO A 547 0.69 -4.71 14.61
N LYS A 548 1.99 -4.47 14.83
CA LYS A 548 2.62 -4.47 16.18
C LYS A 548 1.95 -3.51 17.18
N THR A 549 1.26 -2.47 16.70
CA THR A 549 0.54 -1.48 17.52
C THR A 549 -0.98 -1.74 17.61
N PHE A 550 -1.47 -2.84 17.04
CA PHE A 550 -2.90 -3.14 16.93
C PHE A 550 -3.61 -3.21 18.28
N GLU A 551 -3.07 -3.98 19.23
CA GLU A 551 -3.67 -4.20 20.55
C GLU A 551 -3.79 -2.89 21.35
N LYS A 552 -2.72 -2.09 21.39
CA LYS A 552 -2.73 -0.73 21.97
C LYS A 552 -3.76 0.18 21.26
N SER A 553 -3.94 0.05 19.95
CA SER A 553 -4.94 0.81 19.20
C SER A 553 -6.38 0.39 19.54
N MET A 554 -6.60 -0.91 19.79
CA MET A 554 -7.90 -1.45 20.20
C MET A 554 -8.24 -1.06 21.63
N GLN A 555 -7.31 -1.16 22.59
CA GLN A 555 -7.47 -0.66 23.95
C GLN A 555 -7.86 0.84 23.98
N ASN A 556 -7.15 1.67 23.19
CA ASN A 556 -7.46 3.09 23.04
C ASN A 556 -8.85 3.38 22.42
N LEU A 557 -9.41 2.44 21.64
CA LEU A 557 -10.74 2.56 21.07
C LEU A 557 -11.82 2.08 22.05
N GLN A 558 -11.56 0.99 22.77
CA GLN A 558 -12.39 0.45 23.83
C GLN A 558 -12.61 1.48 24.95
N GLN A 559 -11.54 2.13 25.45
CA GLN A 559 -11.64 3.21 26.44
C GLN A 559 -12.51 4.40 25.95
N LYS A 560 -12.46 4.71 24.64
CA LYS A 560 -13.33 5.75 24.05
C LYS A 560 -14.79 5.32 23.99
N ILE A 561 -15.06 4.04 23.73
CA ILE A 561 -16.41 3.46 23.75
C ILE A 561 -16.98 3.51 25.17
N GLU A 562 -16.21 3.10 26.18
CA GLU A 562 -16.61 3.13 27.59
C GLU A 562 -16.92 4.55 28.09
N LEU A 563 -16.04 5.52 27.79
CA LEU A 563 -16.29 6.92 28.11
C LEU A 563 -17.55 7.44 27.41
N LYS A 564 -17.82 7.00 26.17
CA LYS A 564 -18.99 7.42 25.41
C LYS A 564 -20.28 6.76 25.90
N GLN A 565 -20.21 5.52 26.36
CA GLN A 565 -21.29 4.81 27.03
C GLN A 565 -21.68 5.53 28.32
N LYS A 566 -20.70 5.90 29.16
CA LYS A 566 -20.95 6.69 30.39
C LYS A 566 -21.66 8.01 30.10
N GLN A 567 -21.17 8.80 29.13
CA GLN A 567 -21.83 10.04 28.69
C GLN A 567 -23.29 9.82 28.22
N LEU A 568 -23.54 8.70 27.54
CA LEU A 568 -24.87 8.34 27.07
C LEU A 568 -25.81 8.00 28.23
N ASP A 569 -25.33 7.26 29.23
CA ASP A 569 -26.16 6.85 30.36
C ASP A 569 -26.46 8.01 31.32
N GLU A 570 -25.50 8.93 31.51
CA GLU A 570 -25.71 10.23 32.16
C GLU A 570 -26.81 11.04 31.42
N ALA A 571 -26.71 11.18 30.09
CA ALA A 571 -27.69 11.91 29.29
C ALA A 571 -29.09 11.25 29.29
N LYS A 572 -29.17 9.91 29.35
CA LYS A 572 -30.44 9.18 29.53
C LYS A 572 -31.06 9.45 30.91
N ALA A 573 -30.25 9.52 31.97
CA ALA A 573 -30.73 9.83 33.32
C ALA A 573 -31.28 11.27 33.40
N GLU A 574 -30.57 12.24 32.82
CA GLU A 574 -31.06 13.62 32.69
C GLU A 574 -32.36 13.70 31.88
N LEU A 575 -32.46 12.95 30.78
CA LEU A 575 -33.68 12.88 29.97
C LEU A 575 -34.85 12.28 30.76
N LYS A 576 -34.61 11.21 31.54
CA LYS A 576 -35.63 10.60 32.40
C LYS A 576 -36.14 11.61 33.43
N LYS A 577 -35.25 12.40 34.04
CA LYS A 577 -35.63 13.48 34.97
C LYS A 577 -36.47 14.56 34.27
N ALA A 578 -35.99 15.11 33.15
CA ALA A 578 -36.72 16.13 32.40
C ALA A 578 -38.13 15.66 31.95
N LYS A 579 -38.28 14.36 31.63
CA LYS A 579 -39.60 13.77 31.34
C LYS A 579 -40.50 13.63 32.57
N SER A 580 -39.95 13.47 33.78
CA SER A 580 -40.72 13.50 35.03
C SER A 580 -41.19 14.92 35.32
N ASP A 581 -40.26 15.88 35.34
CA ASP A 581 -40.53 17.29 35.59
C ASP A 581 -41.62 17.83 34.62
N TYR A 582 -41.56 17.43 33.34
CA TYR A 582 -42.58 17.79 32.35
C TYR A 582 -43.94 17.12 32.59
N ARG A 583 -44.01 15.88 33.11
CA ARG A 583 -45.30 15.23 33.45
C ARG A 583 -46.03 15.95 34.58
N GLU A 584 -45.27 16.42 35.57
CA GLU A 584 -45.78 17.12 36.74
C GLU A 584 -46.24 18.54 36.41
N SER A 585 -45.39 19.33 35.74
CA SER A 585 -45.63 20.77 35.54
C SER A 585 -46.20 21.15 34.15
N LYS A 586 -46.02 20.29 33.13
CA LYS A 586 -46.52 20.47 31.74
C LYS A 586 -46.18 21.80 31.04
N THR A 587 -45.21 22.56 31.52
CA THR A 587 -44.82 23.85 30.92
C THR A 587 -44.07 23.71 29.60
N GLU A 588 -44.28 24.67 28.70
CA GLU A 588 -43.60 24.75 27.38
C GLU A 588 -42.06 24.82 27.51
N LYS A 589 -41.55 25.44 28.58
CA LYS A 589 -40.11 25.47 28.89
C LYS A 589 -39.54 24.06 29.15
N LEU A 590 -40.28 23.22 29.88
CA LEU A 590 -39.88 21.84 30.17
C LEU A 590 -40.04 20.94 28.94
N LYS A 591 -41.07 21.17 28.11
CA LYS A 591 -41.22 20.48 26.81
C LYS A 591 -39.98 20.67 25.92
N ARG A 592 -39.51 21.92 25.75
CA ARG A 592 -38.29 22.24 24.99
C ARG A 592 -37.04 21.60 25.59
N LEU A 593 -36.94 21.51 26.92
CA LEU A 593 -35.84 20.85 27.61
C LEU A 593 -35.83 19.33 27.33
N VAL A 594 -37.01 18.67 27.34
CA VAL A 594 -37.13 17.26 26.95
C VAL A 594 -36.66 17.07 25.51
N GLU A 595 -37.18 17.84 24.54
CA GLU A 595 -36.78 17.75 23.13
C GLU A 595 -35.26 17.96 22.93
N GLN A 596 -34.64 18.88 23.69
CA GLN A 596 -33.19 19.11 23.66
C GLN A 596 -32.41 17.91 24.19
N LYS A 597 -32.84 17.31 25.31
CA LYS A 597 -32.20 16.13 25.90
C LYS A 597 -32.41 14.87 25.03
N GLU A 598 -33.57 14.72 24.38
CA GLU A 598 -33.81 13.63 23.40
C GLU A 598 -32.86 13.73 22.20
N LYS A 599 -32.70 14.92 21.62
CA LYS A 599 -31.73 15.18 20.54
C LYS A 599 -30.29 14.88 20.98
N MET A 600 -29.93 15.21 22.22
CA MET A 600 -28.60 14.91 22.78
C MET A 600 -28.38 13.40 22.96
N VAL A 601 -29.35 12.68 23.52
CA VAL A 601 -29.29 11.21 23.68
C VAL A 601 -29.16 10.53 22.32
N LYS A 602 -29.99 10.91 21.33
CA LYS A 602 -29.92 10.36 19.96
C LYS A 602 -28.53 10.56 19.33
N ARG A 603 -27.98 11.78 19.40
CA ARG A 603 -26.63 12.08 18.92
C ARG A 603 -25.54 11.26 19.63
N LEU A 604 -25.67 11.04 20.94
CA LEU A 604 -24.71 10.20 21.68
C LEU A 604 -24.81 8.72 21.30
N GLN A 605 -26.03 8.20 21.05
CA GLN A 605 -26.25 6.84 20.54
C GLN A 605 -25.61 6.66 19.16
N GLU A 606 -25.81 7.59 18.24
CA GLU A 606 -25.20 7.58 16.90
C GLU A 606 -23.66 7.60 16.97
N GLN A 607 -23.09 8.46 17.84
CA GLN A 607 -21.64 8.53 18.05
C GLN A 607 -21.06 7.25 18.68
N LEU A 608 -21.77 6.63 19.63
CA LEU A 608 -21.38 5.36 20.24
C LEU A 608 -21.42 4.22 19.20
N LYS A 609 -22.53 4.10 18.46
CA LYS A 609 -22.71 3.10 17.40
C LYS A 609 -21.58 3.20 16.36
N LYS A 610 -21.21 4.41 15.96
CA LYS A 610 -20.08 4.66 15.05
C LYS A 610 -18.74 4.13 15.58
N LEU A 611 -18.43 4.33 16.87
CA LEU A 611 -17.21 3.79 17.48
C LEU A 611 -17.24 2.26 17.57
N GLN A 612 -18.38 1.66 17.91
CA GLN A 612 -18.57 0.21 17.95
C GLN A 612 -18.39 -0.41 16.55
N LEU A 613 -18.98 0.16 15.51
CA LEU A 613 -18.80 -0.28 14.11
C LEU A 613 -17.33 -0.18 13.66
N GLN A 614 -16.62 0.90 14.04
CA GLN A 614 -15.18 1.05 13.77
C GLN A 614 -14.32 0.02 14.51
N MET A 615 -14.71 -0.39 15.72
CA MET A 615 -14.01 -1.43 16.47
C MET A 615 -14.20 -2.79 15.80
N THR A 616 -15.44 -3.13 15.44
CA THR A 616 -15.78 -4.34 14.70
C THR A 616 -15.03 -4.42 13.37
N ASP A 617 -15.02 -3.33 12.58
CA ASP A 617 -14.31 -3.28 11.30
C ASP A 617 -12.79 -3.52 11.46
N ARG A 618 -12.19 -3.01 12.55
CA ARG A 618 -10.76 -3.21 12.83
C ARG A 618 -10.43 -4.63 13.24
N GLU A 619 -11.22 -5.24 14.14
CA GLU A 619 -10.98 -6.60 14.60
C GLU A 619 -11.20 -7.62 13.47
N GLU A 620 -12.31 -7.52 12.74
CA GLU A 620 -12.59 -8.41 11.62
C GLU A 620 -11.55 -8.28 10.48
N ASN A 621 -10.82 -7.16 10.38
CA ASN A 621 -9.75 -6.93 9.40
C ASN A 621 -8.31 -7.05 9.96
N LYS A 622 -8.12 -7.56 11.18
CA LYS A 622 -6.82 -7.64 11.86
C LYS A 622 -5.71 -8.22 10.97
N VAL A 623 -5.96 -9.39 10.39
CA VAL A 623 -5.02 -10.17 9.55
C VAL A 623 -5.35 -10.17 8.05
N ILE A 624 -6.29 -9.33 7.59
CA ILE A 624 -6.77 -9.32 6.20
C ILE A 624 -6.33 -8.05 5.45
N ALA A 625 -5.80 -8.22 4.23
CA ALA A 625 -5.31 -7.16 3.37
C ALA A 625 -6.35 -6.73 2.31
N LEU A 626 -7.23 -5.78 2.68
CA LEU A 626 -8.32 -5.30 1.82
C LEU A 626 -7.88 -4.44 0.62
N GLY A 627 -6.66 -3.89 0.62
CA GLY A 627 -6.17 -2.99 -0.43
C GLY A 627 -5.89 -3.70 -1.75
N THR A 628 -5.29 -4.89 -1.68
CA THR A 628 -4.84 -5.65 -2.85
C THR A 628 -5.99 -6.12 -3.75
N SER A 629 -7.10 -6.59 -3.16
CA SER A 629 -8.33 -6.91 -3.90
C SER A 629 -8.93 -5.67 -4.54
N LYS A 630 -9.17 -4.63 -3.73
CA LYS A 630 -9.80 -3.37 -4.11
C LYS A 630 -9.11 -2.62 -5.25
N LEU A 631 -7.79 -2.67 -5.33
CA LEU A 631 -7.03 -1.96 -6.37
C LEU A 631 -6.94 -2.72 -7.69
N ASN A 632 -6.96 -4.06 -7.68
CA ASN A 632 -6.45 -4.85 -8.81
C ASN A 632 -7.37 -5.99 -9.28
N TYR A 633 -8.30 -6.47 -8.46
CA TYR A 633 -9.15 -7.62 -8.76
C TYR A 633 -10.64 -7.29 -8.81
N LEU A 634 -11.05 -6.16 -8.24
CA LEU A 634 -12.43 -5.71 -8.18
C LEU A 634 -12.71 -4.67 -9.27
N ASP A 635 -13.69 -4.92 -10.13
CA ASP A 635 -14.15 -3.94 -11.12
C ASP A 635 -14.66 -2.70 -10.38
N PRO A 636 -14.00 -1.53 -10.52
CA PRO A 636 -14.33 -0.33 -9.75
C PRO A 636 -15.77 0.14 -10.01
N ARG A 637 -16.35 -0.21 -11.17
CA ARG A 637 -17.71 0.14 -11.57
C ARG A 637 -18.76 -0.48 -10.64
N ILE A 638 -18.50 -1.67 -10.08
CA ILE A 638 -19.37 -2.29 -9.06
C ILE A 638 -19.50 -1.37 -7.84
N SER A 639 -18.37 -0.82 -7.37
CA SER A 639 -18.35 0.08 -6.22
C SER A 639 -18.94 1.45 -6.55
N VAL A 640 -18.72 1.97 -7.76
CA VAL A 640 -19.33 3.23 -8.22
C VAL A 640 -20.86 3.10 -8.28
N ALA A 641 -21.37 2.03 -8.89
CA ALA A 641 -22.80 1.76 -8.99
C ALA A 641 -23.46 1.62 -7.61
N TRP A 642 -22.83 0.85 -6.72
CA TRP A 642 -23.26 0.73 -5.31
C TRP A 642 -23.25 2.09 -4.59
N CYS A 643 -22.23 2.92 -4.79
CA CYS A 643 -22.17 4.26 -4.21
C CYS A 643 -23.31 5.15 -4.70
N LYS A 644 -23.59 5.17 -6.01
CA LYS A 644 -24.72 5.94 -6.58
C LYS A 644 -26.05 5.43 -6.03
N LYS A 645 -26.31 4.12 -6.11
CA LYS A 645 -27.55 3.44 -5.68
C LYS A 645 -27.92 3.63 -4.20
N PHE A 646 -26.93 3.79 -3.32
CA PHE A 646 -27.14 3.90 -1.88
C PHE A 646 -26.81 5.28 -1.29
N ASP A 647 -26.56 6.29 -2.13
CA ASP A 647 -26.13 7.65 -1.75
C ASP A 647 -24.93 7.62 -0.78
N VAL A 648 -23.89 6.87 -1.16
CA VAL A 648 -22.63 6.78 -0.43
C VAL A 648 -21.57 7.62 -1.15
N PRO A 649 -21.04 8.69 -0.53
CA PRO A 649 -20.03 9.53 -1.18
C PRO A 649 -18.77 8.72 -1.55
N ILE A 650 -18.38 8.79 -2.82
CA ILE A 650 -17.34 7.93 -3.40
C ILE A 650 -15.98 8.09 -2.69
N GLU A 651 -15.71 9.25 -2.09
CA GLU A 651 -14.50 9.52 -1.32
C GLU A 651 -14.43 8.81 0.04
N LYS A 652 -15.55 8.23 0.51
CA LYS A 652 -15.55 7.29 1.65
C LYS A 652 -15.05 5.91 1.26
N ILE A 653 -15.19 5.53 -0.02
CA ILE A 653 -14.65 4.28 -0.56
C ILE A 653 -13.25 4.51 -1.12
N TYR A 654 -13.05 5.45 -2.03
CA TYR A 654 -11.78 5.68 -2.74
C TYR A 654 -11.09 6.97 -2.31
N ASN A 655 -9.83 6.87 -1.89
CA ASN A 655 -8.97 8.05 -1.63
C ASN A 655 -8.64 8.81 -2.94
N LYS A 656 -7.97 9.98 -2.86
CA LYS A 656 -7.69 10.82 -4.06
C LYS A 656 -7.03 10.01 -5.19
N THR A 657 -5.89 9.37 -4.91
CA THR A 657 -5.14 8.53 -5.85
C THR A 657 -5.97 7.37 -6.44
N GLN A 658 -6.87 6.78 -5.66
CA GLN A 658 -7.78 5.73 -6.14
C GLN A 658 -8.86 6.29 -7.07
N ARG A 659 -9.40 7.48 -6.78
CA ARG A 659 -10.33 8.18 -7.69
C ARG A 659 -9.63 8.62 -8.98
N ASP A 660 -8.36 9.03 -8.90
CA ASP A 660 -7.54 9.33 -10.09
C ASP A 660 -7.32 8.09 -10.96
N LYS A 661 -6.97 6.93 -10.36
CA LYS A 661 -6.87 5.65 -11.10
C LYS A 661 -8.20 5.24 -11.74
N PHE A 662 -9.31 5.44 -11.04
CA PHE A 662 -10.63 4.96 -11.43
C PHE A 662 -11.54 6.05 -12.00
N ALA A 663 -10.98 7.17 -12.47
CA ALA A 663 -11.75 8.29 -13.03
C ALA A 663 -12.70 7.82 -14.15
N TRP A 664 -12.20 6.99 -15.05
CA TRP A 664 -12.96 6.33 -16.12
C TRP A 664 -14.21 5.61 -15.61
N ALA A 665 -14.08 4.87 -14.50
CA ALA A 665 -15.18 4.12 -13.91
C ALA A 665 -16.16 4.99 -13.14
N ILE A 666 -15.70 6.08 -12.53
CA ILE A 666 -16.55 7.03 -11.77
C ILE A 666 -17.46 7.81 -12.74
N ASP A 667 -16.88 8.26 -13.86
CA ASP A 667 -17.56 9.02 -14.90
C ASP A 667 -18.57 8.15 -15.68
N MET A 668 -18.12 7.02 -16.28
CA MET A 668 -18.92 6.25 -17.24
C MET A 668 -20.05 5.37 -16.66
N THR A 669 -20.17 5.25 -15.34
CA THR A 669 -20.95 4.15 -14.70
C THR A 669 -22.22 4.65 -14.03
N ASN A 670 -23.36 4.08 -14.39
CA ASN A 670 -24.66 4.34 -13.76
C ASN A 670 -24.93 3.41 -12.56
N GLU A 671 -25.96 3.71 -11.77
CA GLU A 671 -26.33 2.91 -10.58
C GLU A 671 -26.82 1.48 -10.89
N ASP A 672 -27.29 1.26 -12.12
CA ASP A 672 -27.79 -0.03 -12.62
C ASP A 672 -26.69 -0.94 -13.20
N PHE A 673 -25.41 -0.55 -13.10
CA PHE A 673 -24.33 -1.34 -13.71
C PHE A 673 -24.23 -2.75 -13.10
N GLU A 674 -24.36 -3.75 -13.95
CA GLU A 674 -24.03 -5.14 -13.63
C GLU A 674 -22.72 -5.59 -14.30
N PHE A 675 -21.78 -6.09 -13.49
CA PHE A 675 -20.56 -6.75 -13.94
C PHE A 675 -20.88 -8.03 -14.70
#